data_AF-A0A1Z4NIE0-F1
#
_entry.id   AF-A0A1Z4NIE0-F1
#
_cell.length_a   1.000
_cell.length_b   1.000
_cell.length_c   1.000
_cell.angle_alpha   90.00
_cell.angle_beta   90.00
_cell.angle_gamma   90.00
#
_symmetry.space_group_name_H-M   'P 1'
#
loop_
_entity.id
_entity.type
_entity.pdbx_description
1 polymer ?
#
loop_
_entity_poly.entity_id
_entity_poly.type
_entity_poly.pdbx_seq_one_letter_code
_entity_poly.pdbx_strand_id
1 'polypeptide(L)'
;MISFFAETAKSFKYKPKNIHNYQVQIFKSFLSSILLIVTTPAYSLAQVNTSSSMHTSYKITVNSHQDGEVNPDSFLTFREAILFINGELNLNQLSPAEKNQIETLPNNQPSIIAFNLPNPETRIQLQTILPTISRPNLIIDGTTQPGYNPATTVKNAIPNVEGSIAKPLISITPAANKEIFRGLTITADNITIRGLSLYGFTSRHQTTATTPPADIFIASASTNFAPRPIANNSNSAVNSQPPRNVIIEHNWLGITPDEKMPDTTSAFGVSVFNGIDTIIRNNRISHHDGSGIITGINAEGTQIKENMIMGNGIAGMPDAIRLEGKVNRTLIQGNLMCGNDGSGIFLFKPDGAVKIQHNQIKYNGRRLRRAAIYLMGNDHQVLNNEISHQTAAGVVVTAFPNGGSFTNGASIGNVIENNQFANLEGLSIDLNTRGHVDVQDFQRGDGKNPRRTSPNRRLDTGNAAINAPEFLSREFFLINNQVAIDGTTEPNSQVHIYQVRHHALHRIITLVKADDKGKFTAKFTGLQPGDIISAIATHRDFGTSEPADYAMIRSLENSPNTINLNPDLNQPLTPDTIPNCLTQLQPPEPPQPTPELPPELPPEPPQPIRIRVPTNIHFALDRDFISQESGKVLDQIADVLKQYPTIVIELQGHTDSRASDAYNMDLARRRARNARNYLIKQGIAPERMTIRSFGERKLKTPGRDRLEHARNRRVEAIFFDTRGIDIILEEQEQDLQIERKK
;
A
#
# COMPACT_ATOMS: atom_id res chain seq x y z
N MET A 1 -17.57 -9.97 17.75
CA MET A 1 -18.17 -8.76 17.12
C MET A 1 -17.89 -7.45 17.86
N ILE A 2 -17.98 -7.37 19.21
CA ILE A 2 -17.58 -6.18 19.99
C ILE A 2 -16.05 -6.08 20.23
N SER A 3 -15.32 -7.20 20.11
CA SER A 3 -13.84 -7.21 20.24
C SER A 3 -13.08 -6.57 19.07
N PHE A 4 -13.72 -6.43 17.89
CA PHE A 4 -13.10 -5.80 16.71
C PHE A 4 -13.00 -4.27 16.86
N PHE A 5 -13.97 -3.65 17.54
CA PHE A 5 -13.89 -2.21 17.84
C PHE A 5 -12.88 -1.88 18.94
N ALA A 6 -12.49 -2.84 19.77
CA ALA A 6 -11.55 -2.61 20.86
C ALA A 6 -10.08 -2.64 20.42
N GLU A 7 -9.73 -3.24 19.28
CA GLU A 7 -8.33 -3.38 18.86
C GLU A 7 -7.85 -2.26 17.91
N THR A 8 -8.79 -1.57 17.25
CA THR A 8 -8.57 -0.25 16.63
C THR A 8 -8.83 0.93 17.57
N ALA A 9 -9.45 0.71 18.74
CA ALA A 9 -9.75 1.76 19.73
C ALA A 9 -9.03 1.64 21.09
N LYS A 10 -8.09 0.71 21.29
CA LYS A 10 -7.25 0.65 22.50
C LYS A 10 -6.08 1.64 22.46
N SER A 11 -6.43 2.91 22.28
CA SER A 11 -5.79 4.04 22.95
C SER A 11 -6.79 4.87 23.78
N PHE A 12 -8.08 4.49 23.85
CA PHE A 12 -9.09 5.24 24.58
C PHE A 12 -9.82 4.37 25.62
N LYS A 13 -9.63 4.73 26.90
CA LYS A 13 -10.45 4.24 28.01
C LYS A 13 -11.87 4.81 27.87
N TYR A 14 -12.90 3.97 27.77
CA TYR A 14 -14.18 4.22 28.47
C TYR A 14 -15.06 2.95 28.52
N LYS A 15 -15.73 2.74 29.65
CA LYS A 15 -16.68 1.63 29.92
C LYS A 15 -18.10 1.99 29.42
N PRO A 16 -18.93 1.03 29.01
CA PRO A 16 -20.31 1.30 28.60
C PRO A 16 -21.25 1.36 29.83
N LYS A 17 -22.22 2.29 29.82
CA LYS A 17 -23.42 2.23 30.66
C LYS A 17 -24.68 2.48 29.83
N ASN A 18 -25.59 1.52 29.94
CA ASN A 18 -27.05 1.55 29.81
C ASN A 18 -27.68 1.94 28.47
N ILE A 19 -28.02 0.88 27.73
CA ILE A 19 -29.20 0.78 26.86
C ILE A 19 -30.43 0.65 27.77
N HIS A 20 -31.49 1.45 27.56
CA HIS A 20 -32.90 1.02 27.74
C HIS A 20 -33.86 2.01 27.07
N ASN A 21 -34.85 1.43 26.37
CA ASN A 21 -36.14 1.96 25.92
C ASN A 21 -36.11 2.97 24.77
N TYR A 22 -36.66 2.59 23.61
CA TYR A 22 -38.08 2.81 23.31
C TYR A 22 -38.48 1.99 22.08
N GLN A 23 -39.61 1.30 22.18
CA GLN A 23 -40.24 0.50 21.14
C GLN A 23 -41.70 0.95 21.01
N VAL A 24 -42.28 0.74 19.81
CA VAL A 24 -43.73 0.73 19.46
C VAL A 24 -44.32 2.15 19.24
N GLN A 25 -45.10 2.51 18.19
CA GLN A 25 -46.11 1.79 17.41
C GLN A 25 -46.39 2.44 16.03
N ILE A 26 -47.08 1.70 15.16
CA ILE A 26 -47.42 1.97 13.76
C ILE A 26 -48.92 2.36 13.62
N PHE A 27 -49.27 3.10 12.54
CA PHE A 27 -50.43 2.96 11.60
C PHE A 27 -51.57 4.02 11.51
N LYS A 28 -51.93 4.30 10.23
CA LYS A 28 -53.18 4.85 9.58
C LYS A 28 -53.37 6.40 9.61
N SER A 29 -53.39 7.17 8.51
CA SER A 29 -54.14 7.24 7.22
C SER A 29 -55.54 7.89 7.30
N PHE A 30 -55.75 9.07 6.69
CA PHE A 30 -56.64 9.38 5.53
C PHE A 30 -57.00 10.90 5.40
N LEU A 31 -56.90 11.39 4.15
CA LEU A 31 -57.63 12.46 3.41
C LEU A 31 -58.11 13.79 4.05
N SER A 32 -57.73 14.93 3.43
CA SER A 32 -58.60 15.71 2.50
C SER A 32 -58.01 17.07 2.07
N SER A 33 -57.98 17.29 0.74
CA SER A 33 -58.37 18.49 -0.03
C SER A 33 -57.78 19.90 0.25
N ILE A 34 -57.18 20.53 -0.78
CA ILE A 34 -57.76 21.65 -1.57
C ILE A 34 -56.71 22.24 -2.53
N LEU A 35 -57.18 22.46 -3.77
CA LEU A 35 -56.53 23.12 -4.90
C LEU A 35 -56.52 24.65 -4.70
N LEU A 36 -55.38 25.32 -4.85
CA LEU A 36 -55.33 26.78 -5.05
C LEU A 36 -54.28 27.15 -6.10
N ILE A 37 -54.78 27.81 -7.15
CA ILE A 37 -54.04 28.40 -8.28
C ILE A 37 -53.46 29.74 -7.82
N VAL A 38 -52.14 29.97 -7.92
CA VAL A 38 -51.54 31.31 -7.88
C VAL A 38 -50.27 31.39 -8.77
N THR A 39 -50.42 32.13 -9.87
CA THR A 39 -49.47 32.98 -10.64
C THR A 39 -47.96 32.67 -10.64
N THR A 40 -47.41 32.46 -11.85
CA THR A 40 -45.99 32.52 -12.16
C THR A 40 -45.45 33.96 -12.16
N PRO A 41 -44.36 34.28 -11.43
CA PRO A 41 -43.51 35.40 -11.80
C PRO A 41 -42.40 34.89 -12.74
N ALA A 42 -42.24 35.58 -13.87
CA ALA A 42 -41.09 35.43 -14.74
C ALA A 42 -39.82 35.78 -13.95
N TYR A 43 -38.98 34.78 -13.67
CA TYR A 43 -37.62 35.03 -13.21
C TYR A 43 -36.80 35.51 -14.42
N SER A 44 -36.47 36.79 -14.40
CA SER A 44 -35.36 37.34 -15.17
C SER A 44 -34.11 36.50 -14.90
N LEU A 45 -33.51 35.96 -15.96
CA LEU A 45 -32.16 35.39 -15.92
C LEU A 45 -31.21 36.54 -15.59
N ALA A 46 -30.93 36.74 -14.30
CA ALA A 46 -29.75 37.49 -13.90
C ALA A 46 -28.55 36.69 -14.39
N GLN A 47 -27.90 37.20 -15.44
CA GLN A 47 -26.56 36.78 -15.82
C GLN A 47 -25.69 36.88 -14.56
N VAL A 48 -25.29 35.73 -14.02
CA VAL A 48 -24.22 35.66 -13.04
C VAL A 48 -22.97 36.06 -13.79
N ASN A 49 -22.65 37.35 -13.76
CA ASN A 49 -21.32 37.83 -14.06
C ASN A 49 -20.38 37.18 -13.03
N THR A 50 -19.75 36.07 -13.41
CA THR A 50 -18.57 35.57 -12.73
C THR A 50 -17.47 36.59 -12.95
N SER A 51 -17.41 37.63 -12.11
CA SER A 51 -16.22 38.43 -11.94
C SER A 51 -15.16 37.52 -11.32
N SER A 52 -14.41 36.76 -12.13
CA SER A 52 -13.11 36.27 -11.68
C SER A 52 -12.28 37.53 -11.47
N SER A 53 -12.07 37.96 -10.23
CA SER A 53 -11.01 38.93 -9.97
C SER A 53 -9.74 38.35 -10.56
N MET A 54 -9.21 38.98 -11.62
CA MET A 54 -7.92 38.57 -12.18
C MET A 54 -6.88 38.82 -11.09
N HIS A 55 -6.56 37.77 -10.35
CA HIS A 55 -5.53 37.81 -9.34
C HIS A 55 -4.18 37.90 -10.05
N THR A 56 -3.34 38.83 -9.62
CA THR A 56 -1.97 38.93 -10.12
C THR A 56 -1.23 37.63 -9.82
N SER A 57 -0.62 37.06 -10.84
CA SER A 57 0.24 35.90 -10.73
C SER A 57 1.68 36.33 -10.47
N TYR A 58 2.41 35.54 -9.68
CA TYR A 58 3.79 35.86 -9.31
C TYR A 58 4.70 34.67 -9.51
N LYS A 59 5.96 34.93 -9.88
CA LYS A 59 7.07 34.00 -9.68
C LYS A 59 7.88 34.48 -8.48
N ILE A 60 7.99 33.63 -7.47
CA ILE A 60 8.71 33.92 -6.23
C ILE A 60 9.86 32.95 -6.12
N THR A 61 11.08 33.45 -6.03
CA THR A 61 12.29 32.62 -5.93
C THR A 61 12.73 32.53 -4.48
N VAL A 62 12.52 31.38 -3.84
CA VAL A 62 13.01 31.08 -2.50
C VAL A 62 14.52 30.93 -2.56
N ASN A 63 15.25 31.75 -1.81
CA ASN A 63 16.71 31.77 -1.79
C ASN A 63 17.31 31.45 -0.41
N SER A 64 16.49 31.08 0.57
CA SER A 64 16.94 30.65 1.91
C SER A 64 16.39 29.29 2.32
N HIS A 65 17.27 28.50 2.91
CA HIS A 65 16.97 27.20 3.50
C HIS A 65 16.45 27.32 4.94
N GLN A 66 16.35 28.53 5.48
CA GLN A 66 15.90 28.79 6.85
C GLN A 66 14.36 28.80 6.92
N ASP A 67 13.84 28.56 8.13
CA ASP A 67 12.43 28.69 8.50
C ASP A 67 12.32 29.35 9.86
N GLY A 68 11.35 30.24 10.06
CA GLY A 68 11.24 31.03 11.29
C GLY A 68 10.14 32.08 11.25
N GLU A 69 10.25 33.07 12.14
CA GLU A 69 9.38 34.25 12.15
C GLU A 69 9.61 35.08 10.90
N VAL A 70 8.53 35.59 10.32
CA VAL A 70 8.56 36.46 9.15
C VAL A 70 9.17 37.80 9.53
N ASN A 71 10.33 38.13 8.96
CA ASN A 71 11.06 39.35 9.26
C ASN A 71 11.69 39.89 7.97
N PRO A 72 11.60 41.20 7.69
CA PRO A 72 12.23 41.77 6.50
C PRO A 72 13.76 41.64 6.60
N ASP A 73 14.36 40.81 5.75
CA ASP A 73 15.81 40.58 5.74
C ASP A 73 16.37 40.41 4.31
N SER A 74 17.57 39.84 4.15
CA SER A 74 18.21 39.71 2.81
C SER A 74 17.73 38.50 2.01
N PHE A 75 16.88 37.66 2.60
CA PHE A 75 16.50 36.36 2.09
C PHE A 75 14.99 36.16 2.14
N LEU A 76 14.46 35.47 1.14
CA LEU A 76 13.05 35.09 1.07
C LEU A 76 12.93 33.59 1.37
N THR A 77 12.28 33.26 2.47
CA THR A 77 12.05 31.88 2.93
C THR A 77 10.85 31.24 2.23
N PHE A 78 10.78 29.91 2.26
CA PHE A 78 9.62 29.19 1.70
C PHE A 78 8.30 29.53 2.42
N ARG A 79 8.36 29.80 3.74
CA ARG A 79 7.20 30.26 4.52
C ARG A 79 6.69 31.61 4.03
N GLU A 80 7.58 32.57 3.82
CA GLU A 80 7.22 33.89 3.30
C GLU A 80 6.64 33.81 1.89
N ALA A 81 7.21 32.95 1.03
CA ALA A 81 6.64 32.70 -0.29
C ALA A 81 5.19 32.23 -0.23
N ILE A 82 4.85 31.28 0.65
CA ILE A 82 3.48 30.80 0.82
C ILE A 82 2.58 31.90 1.39
N LEU A 83 3.00 32.61 2.44
CA LEU A 83 2.22 33.69 3.04
C LEU A 83 1.95 34.82 2.03
N PHE A 84 2.94 35.15 1.21
CA PHE A 84 2.80 36.16 0.17
C PHE A 84 1.81 35.73 -0.89
N ILE A 85 1.91 34.49 -1.38
CA ILE A 85 0.93 33.95 -2.33
C ILE A 85 -0.47 33.97 -1.71
N ASN A 86 -0.65 33.53 -0.46
CA ASN A 86 -1.95 33.56 0.21
C ASN A 86 -2.52 34.98 0.39
N GLY A 87 -1.71 36.03 0.25
CA GLY A 87 -2.08 37.41 0.57
C GLY A 87 -2.04 37.73 2.07
N GLU A 88 -1.39 36.87 2.86
CA GLU A 88 -1.17 37.05 4.30
C GLU A 88 0.11 37.87 4.58
N LEU A 89 1.01 37.98 3.60
CA LEU A 89 2.19 38.82 3.61
C LEU A 89 2.18 39.77 2.41
N ASN A 90 2.30 41.07 2.66
CA ASN A 90 2.21 42.11 1.62
C ASN A 90 3.60 42.60 1.19
N LEU A 91 3.70 43.14 -0.04
CA LEU A 91 4.95 43.69 -0.58
C LEU A 91 5.59 44.75 0.33
N ASN A 92 4.81 45.58 1.03
CA ASN A 92 5.35 46.61 1.92
C ASN A 92 6.01 46.06 3.19
N GLN A 93 5.73 44.79 3.54
CA GLN A 93 6.32 44.10 4.67
C GLN A 93 7.64 43.40 4.31
N LEU A 94 8.00 43.36 3.02
CA LEU A 94 9.25 42.78 2.53
C LEU A 94 10.35 43.84 2.38
N SER A 95 11.59 43.43 2.64
CA SER A 95 12.79 44.22 2.38
C SER A 95 13.00 44.45 0.86
N PRO A 96 13.85 45.41 0.47
CA PRO A 96 14.25 45.56 -0.93
C PRO A 96 14.88 44.30 -1.55
N ALA A 97 15.61 43.50 -0.77
CA ALA A 97 16.29 42.30 -1.26
C ALA A 97 15.29 41.16 -1.55
N GLU A 98 14.30 40.98 -0.68
CA GLU A 98 13.22 40.00 -0.87
C GLU A 98 12.33 40.36 -2.05
N LYS A 99 12.03 41.65 -2.24
CA LYS A 99 11.26 42.13 -3.41
C LYS A 99 11.93 41.76 -4.72
N ASN A 100 13.26 41.74 -4.79
CA ASN A 100 13.99 41.32 -5.99
C ASN A 100 13.81 39.84 -6.32
N GLN A 101 13.28 39.03 -5.40
CA GLN A 101 12.94 37.62 -5.65
C GLN A 101 11.52 37.44 -6.20
N ILE A 102 10.72 38.51 -6.33
CA ILE A 102 9.33 38.47 -6.73
C ILE A 102 9.16 39.14 -8.10
N GLU A 103 8.73 38.36 -9.08
CA GLU A 103 8.41 38.82 -10.44
C GLU A 103 6.90 38.71 -10.67
N THR A 104 6.29 39.70 -11.31
CA THR A 104 4.89 39.59 -11.78
C THR A 104 4.84 38.76 -13.06
N LEU A 105 3.89 37.82 -13.10
CA LEU A 105 3.60 36.99 -14.26
C LEU A 105 2.33 37.47 -14.95
N PRO A 106 2.16 37.17 -16.25
CA PRO A 106 0.90 37.39 -16.95
C PRO A 106 -0.28 36.72 -16.22
N ASN A 107 -1.43 37.39 -16.17
CA ASN A 107 -2.62 36.92 -15.43
C ASN A 107 -3.18 35.56 -15.90
N ASN A 108 -2.75 35.05 -17.05
CA ASN A 108 -3.16 33.75 -17.59
C ASN A 108 -2.20 32.61 -17.20
N GLN A 109 -1.10 32.90 -16.50
CA GLN A 109 -0.17 31.89 -16.01
C GLN A 109 -0.44 31.60 -14.53
N PRO A 110 -0.18 30.37 -14.05
CA PRO A 110 -0.20 30.08 -12.63
C PRO A 110 0.91 30.85 -11.91
N SER A 111 0.71 31.14 -10.63
CA SER A 111 1.82 31.59 -9.79
C SER A 111 2.82 30.44 -9.60
N ILE A 112 4.10 30.77 -9.41
CA ILE A 112 5.18 29.81 -9.27
C ILE A 112 6.00 30.16 -8.03
N ILE A 113 6.15 29.22 -7.11
CA ILE A 113 7.21 29.25 -6.10
C ILE A 113 8.37 28.41 -6.65
N ALA A 114 9.45 29.10 -7.03
CA ALA A 114 10.70 28.55 -7.52
C ALA A 114 11.77 28.54 -6.40
N PHE A 115 12.88 27.83 -6.61
CA PHE A 115 13.96 27.69 -5.64
C PHE A 115 15.31 28.06 -6.28
N ASN A 116 16.12 28.77 -5.51
CA ASN A 116 17.53 29.05 -5.78
C ASN A 116 18.28 29.09 -4.43
N LEU A 117 18.25 27.95 -3.73
CA LEU A 117 18.93 27.78 -2.44
C LEU A 117 20.46 27.71 -2.64
N PRO A 118 21.25 28.20 -1.67
CA PRO A 118 22.70 28.09 -1.73
C PRO A 118 23.14 26.62 -1.74
N ASN A 119 24.10 26.26 -2.60
CA ASN A 119 24.70 24.93 -2.60
C ASN A 119 25.82 24.86 -1.54
N PRO A 120 25.92 23.78 -0.73
CA PRO A 120 25.14 22.54 -0.74
C PRO A 120 23.88 22.56 0.14
N GLU A 121 23.50 23.71 0.70
CA GLU A 121 22.43 23.90 1.68
C GLU A 121 21.03 23.92 1.03
N THR A 122 20.61 22.79 0.46
CA THR A 122 19.30 22.63 -0.20
C THR A 122 18.23 21.97 0.69
N ARG A 123 18.49 21.90 2.01
CA ARG A 123 17.58 21.31 3.00
C ARG A 123 16.89 22.40 3.82
N ILE A 124 15.59 22.57 3.62
CA ILE A 124 14.74 23.44 4.42
C ILE A 124 14.34 22.71 5.70
N GLN A 125 14.78 23.23 6.85
CA GLN A 125 14.48 22.66 8.16
C GLN A 125 13.39 23.45 8.88
N LEU A 126 12.17 22.89 8.88
CA LEU A 126 11.01 23.56 9.42
C LEU A 126 11.04 23.63 10.95
N GLN A 127 10.80 24.82 11.49
CA GLN A 127 10.67 25.08 12.93
C GLN A 127 9.24 24.88 13.42
N THR A 128 8.27 25.17 12.56
CA THR A 128 6.82 25.02 12.82
C THR A 128 6.09 24.57 11.55
N ILE A 129 4.83 24.15 11.66
CA ILE A 129 4.01 23.79 10.51
C ILE A 129 3.98 24.94 9.48
N LEU A 130 4.09 24.61 8.19
CA LEU A 130 3.98 25.60 7.12
C LEU A 130 2.55 26.16 7.03
N PRO A 131 2.36 27.39 6.55
CA PRO A 131 1.04 27.94 6.27
C PRO A 131 0.31 27.07 5.23
N THR A 132 -1.01 26.99 5.34
CA THR A 132 -1.86 26.28 4.38
C THR A 132 -1.80 26.95 3.01
N ILE A 133 -1.65 26.18 1.93
CA ILE A 133 -1.78 26.68 0.56
C ILE A 133 -3.26 26.91 0.27
N SER A 134 -3.69 28.17 0.37
CA SER A 134 -5.11 28.56 0.35
C SER A 134 -5.52 29.35 -0.90
N ARG A 135 -4.56 29.71 -1.76
CA ARG A 135 -4.82 30.40 -3.04
C ARG A 135 -4.68 29.47 -4.24
N PRO A 136 -5.64 29.47 -5.19
CA PRO A 136 -5.61 28.56 -6.34
C PRO A 136 -4.58 28.96 -7.41
N ASN A 137 -4.37 28.06 -8.37
CA ASN A 137 -3.49 28.26 -9.54
C ASN A 137 -2.02 28.51 -9.15
N LEU A 138 -1.45 27.61 -8.36
CA LEU A 138 -0.07 27.69 -7.88
C LEU A 138 0.73 26.44 -8.27
N ILE A 139 1.97 26.65 -8.72
CA ILE A 139 2.98 25.60 -8.87
C ILE A 139 4.08 25.82 -7.83
N ILE A 140 4.38 24.81 -7.02
CA ILE A 140 5.58 24.76 -6.19
C ILE A 140 6.58 23.84 -6.90
N ASP A 141 7.67 24.42 -7.39
CA ASP A 141 8.52 23.80 -8.40
C ASP A 141 9.97 23.63 -7.95
N GLY A 142 10.26 22.51 -7.29
CA GLY A 142 11.62 22.15 -6.87
C GLY A 142 12.58 21.87 -8.03
N THR A 143 12.08 21.66 -9.26
CA THR A 143 12.93 21.43 -10.44
C THR A 143 13.67 22.69 -10.90
N THR A 144 13.26 23.85 -10.38
CA THR A 144 13.90 25.15 -10.67
C THR A 144 15.24 25.35 -9.95
N GLN A 145 15.54 24.53 -8.93
CA GLN A 145 16.80 24.60 -8.19
C GLN A 145 18.00 24.39 -9.14
N PRO A 146 18.98 25.32 -9.19
CA PRO A 146 20.16 25.16 -10.01
C PRO A 146 20.91 23.85 -9.74
N GLY A 147 21.25 23.14 -10.81
CA GLY A 147 21.90 21.83 -10.78
C GLY A 147 20.94 20.64 -10.86
N TYR A 148 19.62 20.86 -10.85
CA TYR A 148 18.65 19.78 -11.02
C TYR A 148 18.84 19.11 -12.39
N ASN A 149 18.96 17.79 -12.40
CA ASN A 149 19.19 17.02 -13.60
C ASN A 149 18.06 15.99 -13.80
N PRO A 150 17.19 16.17 -14.81
CA PRO A 150 16.13 15.20 -15.10
C PRO A 150 16.66 13.87 -15.63
N ALA A 151 17.95 13.72 -15.93
CA ALA A 151 18.56 12.46 -16.36
C ALA A 151 19.00 11.55 -15.20
N THR A 152 19.13 12.06 -13.97
CA THR A 152 19.41 11.22 -12.79
C THR A 152 18.13 10.60 -12.27
N THR A 153 17.66 9.56 -12.96
CA THR A 153 16.34 8.96 -12.73
C THR A 153 16.40 7.55 -12.19
N VAL A 154 15.52 7.25 -11.25
CA VAL A 154 15.17 5.86 -10.95
C VAL A 154 14.13 5.41 -11.97
N LYS A 155 14.43 4.37 -12.74
CA LYS A 155 13.50 3.81 -13.74
C LYS A 155 12.48 2.90 -13.06
N ASN A 156 11.20 3.01 -13.45
CA ASN A 156 10.20 2.01 -13.12
C ASN A 156 10.62 0.64 -13.70
N ALA A 157 10.48 -0.42 -12.91
CA ALA A 157 10.76 -1.80 -13.34
C ALA A 157 9.67 -2.40 -14.26
N ILE A 158 8.64 -1.62 -14.61
CA ILE A 158 7.50 -2.06 -15.42
C ILE A 158 7.85 -1.96 -16.91
N PRO A 159 7.92 -3.09 -17.65
CA PRO A 159 8.11 -3.07 -19.09
C PRO A 159 6.97 -2.28 -19.77
N ASN A 160 7.30 -1.36 -20.68
CA ASN A 160 6.36 -0.56 -21.48
C ASN A 160 5.60 0.58 -20.77
N VAL A 161 5.92 0.91 -19.52
CA VAL A 161 5.46 2.15 -18.86
C VAL A 161 6.63 3.13 -18.80
N GLU A 162 6.57 4.21 -19.59
CA GLU A 162 7.55 5.30 -19.53
C GLU A 162 7.42 6.01 -18.18
N GLY A 163 8.49 6.03 -17.40
CA GLY A 163 8.48 6.70 -16.09
C GLY A 163 9.85 6.67 -15.45
N SER A 164 10.44 7.85 -15.33
CA SER A 164 11.76 8.06 -14.76
C SER A 164 11.63 9.12 -13.68
N ILE A 165 11.80 8.75 -12.42
CA ILE A 165 11.61 9.69 -11.31
C ILE A 165 12.98 10.27 -10.98
N ALA A 166 13.19 11.52 -11.37
CA ALA A 166 14.45 12.22 -11.11
C ALA A 166 14.64 12.47 -9.61
N LYS A 167 15.91 12.48 -9.18
CA LYS A 167 16.29 12.81 -7.81
C LYS A 167 16.05 14.30 -7.50
N PRO A 168 15.22 14.64 -6.49
CA PRO A 168 15.07 16.01 -6.03
C PRO A 168 16.36 16.57 -5.43
N LEU A 169 16.61 17.86 -5.63
CA LEU A 169 17.68 18.59 -4.95
C LEU A 169 17.19 19.26 -3.66
N ILE A 170 15.94 19.70 -3.64
CA ILE A 170 15.33 20.35 -2.49
C ILE A 170 14.75 19.30 -1.56
N SER A 171 15.07 19.40 -0.27
CA SER A 171 14.40 18.63 0.77
C SER A 171 13.73 19.52 1.81
N ILE A 172 12.56 19.12 2.29
CA ILE A 172 11.78 19.77 3.33
C ILE A 172 11.55 18.77 4.44
N THR A 173 12.02 19.09 5.64
CA THR A 173 11.95 18.21 6.81
C THR A 173 11.85 19.01 8.09
N PRO A 174 11.28 18.46 9.19
CA PRO A 174 11.34 19.13 10.48
C PRO A 174 12.78 19.36 10.94
N ALA A 175 13.03 20.48 11.60
CA ALA A 175 14.31 20.74 12.27
C ALA A 175 14.56 19.72 13.39
N ALA A 176 15.83 19.56 13.79
CA ALA A 176 16.20 18.63 14.85
C ALA A 176 15.38 18.88 16.13
N ASN A 177 14.85 17.81 16.73
CA ASN A 177 14.00 17.85 17.92
C ASN A 177 12.66 18.61 17.76
N LYS A 178 12.24 18.97 16.54
CA LYS A 178 10.91 19.50 16.26
C LYS A 178 9.99 18.37 15.79
N GLU A 179 8.79 18.35 16.36
CA GLU A 179 7.70 17.51 15.87
C GLU A 179 6.76 18.37 15.06
N ILE A 180 6.64 18.08 13.77
CA ILE A 180 5.75 18.81 12.86
C ILE A 180 4.83 17.80 12.18
N PHE A 181 3.54 18.09 12.31
CA PHE A 181 2.46 17.19 11.91
C PHE A 181 2.36 16.99 10.40
N ARG A 182 2.69 18.00 9.60
CA ARG A 182 2.55 17.99 8.13
C ARG A 182 3.64 18.76 7.42
N GLY A 183 3.97 18.29 6.22
CA GLY A 183 4.78 19.05 5.27
C GLY A 183 3.95 20.15 4.62
N LEU A 184 3.12 19.78 3.64
CA LEU A 184 2.26 20.72 2.91
C LEU A 184 0.78 20.44 3.19
N THR A 185 0.01 21.50 3.40
CA THR A 185 -1.46 21.44 3.51
C THR A 185 -2.07 22.23 2.37
N ILE A 186 -2.94 21.60 1.58
CA ILE A 186 -3.54 22.16 0.37
C ILE A 186 -5.05 22.25 0.55
N THR A 187 -5.60 23.45 0.37
CA THR A 187 -7.05 23.70 0.44
C THR A 187 -7.63 24.46 -0.75
N ALA A 188 -6.84 24.64 -1.81
CA ALA A 188 -7.21 25.41 -2.99
C ALA A 188 -7.13 24.58 -4.28
N ASP A 189 -7.78 25.08 -5.32
CA ASP A 189 -7.85 24.44 -6.64
C ASP A 189 -6.58 24.63 -7.47
N ASN A 190 -6.34 23.71 -8.41
CA ASN A 190 -5.30 23.82 -9.44
C ASN A 190 -3.90 24.04 -8.84
N ILE A 191 -3.53 23.22 -7.87
CA ILE A 191 -2.23 23.25 -7.19
C ILE A 191 -1.34 22.16 -7.76
N THR A 192 -0.11 22.49 -8.16
CA THR A 192 0.89 21.51 -8.59
C THR A 192 2.09 21.52 -7.66
N ILE A 193 2.48 20.35 -7.14
CA ILE A 193 3.69 20.17 -6.31
C ILE A 193 4.63 19.23 -7.06
N ARG A 194 5.87 19.68 -7.33
CA ARG A 194 6.85 18.85 -8.03
C ARG A 194 8.30 19.07 -7.65
N GLY A 195 9.10 18.02 -7.83
CA GLY A 195 10.56 18.08 -7.70
C GLY A 195 11.07 18.26 -6.27
N LEU A 196 10.28 17.87 -5.27
CA LEU A 196 10.63 18.01 -3.85
C LEU A 196 10.86 16.65 -3.19
N SER A 197 11.74 16.63 -2.17
CA SER A 197 11.83 15.56 -1.19
C SER A 197 11.18 16.01 0.13
N LEU A 198 10.13 15.32 0.59
CA LEU A 198 9.45 15.61 1.87
C LEU A 198 9.57 14.39 2.79
N TYR A 199 9.98 14.59 4.04
CA TYR A 199 10.10 13.49 5.00
C TYR A 199 10.16 13.96 6.47
N GLY A 200 9.75 13.08 7.38
CA GLY A 200 9.83 13.25 8.84
C GLY A 200 8.58 13.80 9.51
N PHE A 201 7.46 13.93 8.78
CA PHE A 201 6.24 14.56 9.29
C PHE A 201 5.36 13.58 10.06
N THR A 202 5.23 13.78 11.36
CA THR A 202 4.57 12.83 12.27
C THR A 202 4.02 13.51 13.54
N SER A 203 3.30 12.74 14.36
CA SER A 203 2.94 13.14 15.72
C SER A 203 3.15 12.03 16.73
N ARG A 204 3.88 12.30 17.81
CA ARG A 204 4.05 11.37 18.92
C ARG A 204 3.07 11.76 20.04
N HIS A 205 2.23 10.81 20.45
CA HIS A 205 1.54 10.84 21.75
C HIS A 205 0.56 12.00 22.07
N GLN A 206 -0.05 12.67 21.09
CA GLN A 206 -1.23 13.49 21.37
C GLN A 206 -2.51 12.79 20.88
N THR A 207 -3.57 12.85 21.70
CA THR A 207 -4.94 12.36 21.41
C THR A 207 -5.31 12.61 19.95
N THR A 208 -5.82 11.57 19.26
CA THR A 208 -6.28 11.56 17.85
C THR A 208 -6.50 12.97 17.30
N ALA A 209 -5.50 13.49 16.58
CA ALA A 209 -5.71 14.66 15.75
C ALA A 209 -6.96 14.42 14.90
N THR A 210 -7.81 15.43 14.75
CA THR A 210 -9.05 15.35 13.95
C THR A 210 -8.79 14.96 12.49
N THR A 211 -7.55 15.13 12.02
CA THR A 211 -7.09 14.89 10.67
C THR A 211 -5.68 14.28 10.71
N PRO A 212 -5.27 13.43 9.75
CA PRO A 212 -4.01 12.67 9.82
C PRO A 212 -2.74 13.50 9.53
N PRO A 213 -1.57 13.13 10.11
CA PRO A 213 -0.27 13.70 9.72
C PRO A 213 0.16 13.16 8.35
N ALA A 214 0.82 13.95 7.52
CA ALA A 214 1.25 13.51 6.19
C ALA A 214 2.34 14.41 5.59
N ASP A 215 3.12 13.90 4.64
CA ASP A 215 4.01 14.74 3.83
C ASP A 215 3.20 15.77 3.03
N ILE A 216 2.12 15.33 2.38
CA ILE A 216 1.18 16.18 1.67
C ILE A 216 -0.25 15.84 2.09
N PHE A 217 -0.98 16.85 2.56
CA PHE A 217 -2.36 16.72 3.03
C PHE A 217 -3.31 17.62 2.22
N ILE A 218 -4.36 17.03 1.65
CA ILE A 218 -5.36 17.74 0.85
C ILE A 218 -6.70 17.71 1.59
N ALA A 219 -7.27 18.87 1.88
CA ALA A 219 -8.53 19.01 2.60
C ALA A 219 -9.26 20.29 2.21
N SER A 220 -10.53 20.44 2.64
CA SER A 220 -11.25 21.69 2.42
C SER A 220 -10.83 22.79 3.40
N ALA A 221 -11.00 24.06 3.01
CA ALA A 221 -10.57 25.22 3.81
C ALA A 221 -11.15 25.28 5.25
N SER A 222 -12.31 24.69 5.53
CA SER A 222 -12.93 24.69 6.86
C SER A 222 -12.48 23.55 7.80
N THR A 223 -11.57 22.67 7.37
CA THR A 223 -11.08 21.60 8.26
C THR A 223 -10.26 22.21 9.40
N ASN A 224 -10.78 22.17 10.63
CA ASN A 224 -10.07 22.66 11.81
C ASN A 224 -8.71 21.95 11.96
N PHE A 225 -7.62 22.69 11.75
CA PHE A 225 -6.23 22.19 11.73
C PHE A 225 -5.58 22.07 13.12
N ALA A 226 -6.27 22.45 14.19
CA ALA A 226 -5.73 22.41 15.56
C ALA A 226 -5.94 21.03 16.21
N PRO A 227 -4.93 20.47 16.90
CA PRO A 227 -5.12 19.32 17.77
C PRO A 227 -5.99 19.75 18.97
N ARG A 228 -7.28 19.39 18.96
CA ARG A 228 -8.18 19.59 20.11
C ARG A 228 -8.49 18.23 20.75
N PRO A 229 -8.45 18.10 22.09
CA PRO A 229 -9.06 16.97 22.77
C PRO A 229 -10.56 16.96 22.48
N ILE A 230 -11.12 15.76 22.31
CA ILE A 230 -12.53 15.54 21.95
C ILE A 230 -13.44 16.21 22.99
N ALA A 231 -14.06 17.33 22.63
CA ALA A 231 -15.27 17.82 23.28
C ALA A 231 -16.47 17.29 22.49
N ASN A 232 -17.43 16.71 23.22
CA ASN A 232 -18.66 16.14 22.67
C ASN A 232 -19.40 17.14 21.78
N ASN A 233 -19.91 16.65 20.65
CA ASN A 233 -20.91 17.26 19.77
C ASN A 233 -20.60 18.65 19.21
N SER A 234 -20.13 18.68 17.95
CA SER A 234 -20.83 19.49 16.94
C SER A 234 -20.58 18.95 15.52
N ASN A 235 -21.67 18.71 14.79
CA ASN A 235 -21.71 18.55 13.34
C ASN A 235 -21.26 19.86 12.67
N SER A 236 -19.96 20.14 12.72
CA SER A 236 -19.37 21.35 12.14
C SER A 236 -18.37 21.00 11.04
N ALA A 237 -18.64 19.97 10.25
CA ALA A 237 -18.11 19.88 8.89
C ALA A 237 -19.01 20.74 7.98
N VAL A 238 -18.97 22.06 8.21
CA VAL A 238 -19.76 23.03 7.44
C VAL A 238 -19.17 23.15 6.04
N ASN A 239 -19.93 22.72 5.04
CA ASN A 239 -20.01 23.24 3.67
C ASN A 239 -18.79 24.05 3.18
N SER A 240 -17.61 23.43 3.02
CA SER A 240 -16.56 24.01 2.18
C SER A 240 -16.24 23.06 1.03
N GLN A 241 -16.23 23.61 -0.18
CA GLN A 241 -15.98 22.84 -1.40
C GLN A 241 -14.59 22.20 -1.31
N PRO A 242 -14.47 20.90 -1.63
CA PRO A 242 -13.17 20.25 -1.68
C PRO A 242 -12.32 20.85 -2.80
N PRO A 243 -10.99 21.04 -2.59
CA PRO A 243 -10.08 21.47 -3.64
C PRO A 243 -10.11 20.51 -4.83
N ARG A 244 -10.00 21.08 -6.02
CA ARG A 244 -10.04 20.36 -7.31
C ARG A 244 -8.68 20.42 -8.02
N ASN A 245 -8.38 19.40 -8.80
CA ASN A 245 -7.23 19.38 -9.71
C ASN A 245 -5.88 19.62 -9.00
N VAL A 246 -5.68 19.00 -7.84
CA VAL A 246 -4.36 18.99 -7.19
C VAL A 246 -3.49 17.96 -7.90
N ILE A 247 -2.29 18.36 -8.32
CA ILE A 247 -1.30 17.51 -9.01
C ILE A 247 -0.07 17.36 -8.12
N ILE A 248 0.30 16.12 -7.82
CA ILE A 248 1.52 15.77 -7.07
C ILE A 248 2.36 14.90 -8.00
N GLU A 249 3.49 15.43 -8.47
CA GLU A 249 4.32 14.77 -9.47
C GLU A 249 5.82 14.88 -9.26
N HIS A 250 6.59 13.85 -9.63
CA HIS A 250 8.06 13.88 -9.56
C HIS A 250 8.63 14.22 -8.18
N ASN A 251 7.93 13.83 -7.10
CA ASN A 251 8.40 14.03 -5.72
C ASN A 251 8.96 12.73 -5.12
N TRP A 252 9.84 12.89 -4.13
CA TRP A 252 10.27 11.82 -3.24
C TRP A 252 9.65 12.04 -1.85
N LEU A 253 8.78 11.14 -1.43
CA LEU A 253 8.05 11.24 -0.16
C LEU A 253 8.51 10.15 0.80
N GLY A 254 8.74 10.51 2.06
CA GLY A 254 9.23 9.65 3.14
C GLY A 254 10.67 9.12 2.97
N ILE A 255 11.40 9.57 1.93
CA ILE A 255 12.78 9.16 1.64
C ILE A 255 13.66 10.39 1.39
N THR A 256 14.90 10.33 1.88
CA THR A 256 15.87 11.42 1.75
C THR A 256 16.47 11.47 0.33
N PRO A 257 17.04 12.61 -0.11
CA PRO A 257 17.72 12.71 -1.40
C PRO A 257 18.94 11.77 -1.55
N ASP A 258 19.51 11.26 -0.46
CA ASP A 258 20.55 10.23 -0.48
C ASP A 258 19.99 8.80 -0.48
N GLU A 259 18.69 8.64 -0.77
CA GLU A 259 17.98 7.35 -0.92
C GLU A 259 17.91 6.51 0.35
N LYS A 260 18.00 7.15 1.52
CA LYS A 260 17.93 6.47 2.81
C LYS A 260 16.60 6.71 3.49
N MET A 261 16.23 5.75 4.31
CA MET A 261 15.17 5.93 5.30
C MET A 261 15.61 7.02 6.30
N PRO A 262 14.78 8.05 6.53
CA PRO A 262 15.09 9.10 7.50
C PRO A 262 15.09 8.56 8.94
N ASP A 263 15.75 9.27 9.86
CA ASP A 263 15.80 8.87 11.28
C ASP A 263 14.42 8.85 11.91
N THR A 264 13.60 9.86 11.58
CA THR A 264 12.19 9.95 11.90
C THR A 264 11.41 9.80 10.61
N THR A 265 10.52 8.80 10.57
CA THR A 265 9.63 8.51 9.46
C THR A 265 8.41 9.41 9.47
N SER A 266 7.89 9.67 8.28
CA SER A 266 6.59 10.32 8.12
C SER A 266 5.45 9.35 8.45
N ALA A 267 4.35 9.88 8.96
CA ALA A 267 3.16 9.08 9.27
C ALA A 267 2.47 8.55 8.00
N PHE A 268 2.17 9.41 7.03
CA PHE A 268 1.57 9.05 5.74
C PHE A 268 2.24 9.87 4.63
N GLY A 269 2.25 9.37 3.40
CA GLY A 269 2.80 10.11 2.26
C GLY A 269 1.83 11.17 1.76
N VAL A 270 0.90 10.77 0.89
CA VAL A 270 -0.18 11.63 0.40
C VAL A 270 -1.50 11.26 1.06
N SER A 271 -2.15 12.23 1.70
CA SER A 271 -3.49 12.08 2.27
C SER A 271 -4.48 12.95 1.51
N VAL A 272 -5.27 12.34 0.62
CA VAL A 272 -6.43 12.98 -0.04
C VAL A 272 -7.64 12.88 0.90
N PHE A 273 -7.65 13.72 1.92
CA PHE A 273 -8.67 13.66 2.96
C PHE A 273 -10.00 14.23 2.46
N ASN A 274 -9.96 15.36 1.75
CA ASN A 274 -11.11 15.89 1.04
C ASN A 274 -10.62 16.64 -0.20
N GLY A 275 -10.74 16.03 -1.39
CA GLY A 275 -10.28 16.58 -2.66
C GLY A 275 -10.96 15.88 -3.84
N ILE A 276 -11.03 16.53 -5.00
CA ILE A 276 -11.65 15.98 -6.21
C ILE A 276 -10.67 16.07 -7.39
N ASP A 277 -10.67 15.05 -8.24
CA ASP A 277 -9.84 14.97 -9.45
C ASP A 277 -8.34 15.20 -9.15
N THR A 278 -7.86 14.69 -8.01
CA THR A 278 -6.43 14.75 -7.61
C THR A 278 -5.61 13.79 -8.46
N ILE A 279 -4.47 14.24 -8.98
CA ILE A 279 -3.53 13.43 -9.76
C ILE A 279 -2.26 13.22 -8.94
N ILE A 280 -1.93 11.96 -8.64
CA ILE A 280 -0.70 11.57 -7.96
C ILE A 280 0.08 10.72 -8.96
N ARG A 281 1.14 11.28 -9.55
CA ARG A 281 1.87 10.59 -10.62
C ARG A 281 3.38 10.67 -10.55
N ASN A 282 4.08 9.63 -11.01
CA ASN A 282 5.55 9.65 -11.13
C ASN A 282 6.26 10.08 -9.82
N ASN A 283 5.73 9.69 -8.65
CA ASN A 283 6.37 9.93 -7.36
C ASN A 283 7.05 8.67 -6.83
N ARG A 284 8.13 8.85 -6.07
CA ARG A 284 8.72 7.81 -5.22
C ARG A 284 8.22 8.00 -3.80
N ILE A 285 7.46 7.04 -3.28
CA ILE A 285 6.80 7.12 -1.97
C ILE A 285 7.31 5.95 -1.14
N SER A 286 8.13 6.21 -0.12
CA SER A 286 8.82 5.14 0.60
C SER A 286 8.96 5.40 2.10
N HIS A 287 9.04 4.32 2.87
CA HIS A 287 9.39 4.33 4.30
C HIS A 287 8.45 5.13 5.22
N HIS A 288 7.16 5.22 4.89
CA HIS A 288 6.17 5.77 5.80
C HIS A 288 5.81 4.78 6.91
N ASP A 289 5.51 5.31 8.09
CA ASP A 289 4.92 4.54 9.18
C ASP A 289 3.60 3.92 8.74
N GLY A 290 2.71 4.71 8.16
CA GLY A 290 1.43 4.26 7.61
C GLY A 290 1.48 4.07 6.10
N SER A 291 0.36 4.35 5.44
CA SER A 291 0.19 4.17 4.01
C SER A 291 0.94 5.22 3.19
N GLY A 292 1.43 4.80 2.03
CA GLY A 292 2.03 5.73 1.06
C GLY A 292 1.00 6.72 0.54
N ILE A 293 -0.19 6.23 0.17
CA ILE A 293 -1.34 7.06 -0.24
C ILE A 293 -2.58 6.63 0.55
N ILE A 294 -3.33 7.59 1.08
CA ILE A 294 -4.59 7.35 1.80
C ILE A 294 -5.68 8.35 1.42
N THR A 295 -6.94 7.92 1.38
CA THR A 295 -8.12 8.80 1.22
C THR A 295 -9.00 8.80 2.46
N GLY A 296 -9.85 9.83 2.62
CA GLY A 296 -10.69 10.01 3.83
C GLY A 296 -12.18 10.20 3.56
N ILE A 297 -12.59 11.43 3.26
CA ILE A 297 -14.00 11.83 3.10
C ILE A 297 -14.41 11.77 1.63
N ASN A 298 -13.71 12.52 0.78
CA ASN A 298 -13.94 12.55 -0.66
C ASN A 298 -12.60 12.60 -1.39
N ALA A 299 -12.47 11.72 -2.37
CA ALA A 299 -11.35 11.58 -3.29
C ALA A 299 -11.86 11.16 -4.69
N GLU A 300 -13.09 11.55 -5.05
CA GLU A 300 -13.68 11.24 -6.36
C GLU A 300 -12.80 11.71 -7.52
N GLY A 301 -12.66 10.85 -8.53
CA GLY A 301 -11.86 11.13 -9.73
C GLY A 301 -10.35 11.12 -9.51
N THR A 302 -9.87 10.67 -8.34
CA THR A 302 -8.42 10.58 -8.06
C THR A 302 -7.73 9.65 -9.05
N GLN A 303 -6.58 10.06 -9.57
CA GLN A 303 -5.75 9.29 -10.49
C GLN A 303 -4.39 9.02 -9.84
N ILE A 304 -4.09 7.76 -9.55
CA ILE A 304 -2.81 7.32 -8.98
C ILE A 304 -2.06 6.56 -10.07
N LYS A 305 -1.08 7.22 -10.68
CA LYS A 305 -0.44 6.75 -11.92
C LYS A 305 1.07 6.65 -11.82
N GLU A 306 1.67 5.53 -12.22
CA GLU A 306 3.11 5.48 -12.50
C GLU A 306 4.02 5.83 -11.30
N ASN A 307 3.52 5.62 -10.07
CA ASN A 307 4.29 5.84 -8.85
C ASN A 307 5.07 4.59 -8.46
N MET A 308 6.21 4.79 -7.80
CA MET A 308 6.90 3.74 -7.03
C MET A 308 6.51 3.87 -5.56
N ILE A 309 5.78 2.88 -5.03
CA ILE A 309 5.28 2.89 -3.65
C ILE A 309 5.88 1.69 -2.90
N MET A 310 6.91 1.95 -2.08
CA MET A 310 7.80 0.90 -1.58
C MET A 310 8.04 0.95 -0.08
N GLY A 311 8.02 -0.21 0.58
CA GLY A 311 8.47 -0.32 1.97
C GLY A 311 7.68 0.54 2.97
N ASN A 312 6.43 0.88 2.67
CA ASN A 312 5.55 1.64 3.56
C ASN A 312 4.84 0.71 4.55
N GLY A 313 4.20 1.30 5.56
CA GLY A 313 3.43 0.57 6.55
C GLY A 313 4.25 0.03 7.72
N ILE A 314 5.40 0.66 7.96
CA ILE A 314 6.35 0.29 9.01
C ILE A 314 5.64 0.18 10.37
N ALA A 315 4.69 1.06 10.64
CA ALA A 315 3.75 1.06 11.74
C ALA A 315 2.29 1.23 11.22
N GLY A 316 1.38 1.76 12.04
CA GLY A 316 0.07 2.25 11.60
C GLY A 316 -0.74 1.36 10.61
N MET A 317 -1.42 2.04 9.68
CA MET A 317 -2.17 1.43 8.57
C MET A 317 -1.20 1.10 7.43
N PRO A 318 -0.96 -0.17 7.09
CA PRO A 318 0.28 -0.53 6.39
C PRO A 318 0.21 -0.70 4.88
N ASP A 319 -0.82 -0.16 4.23
CA ASP A 319 -1.09 -0.46 2.82
C ASP A 319 -0.33 0.52 1.90
N ALA A 320 0.10 0.10 0.71
CA ALA A 320 0.74 1.02 -0.24
C ALA A 320 -0.26 2.13 -0.64
N ILE A 321 -1.47 1.72 -1.02
CA ILE A 321 -2.63 2.59 -1.26
C ILE A 321 -3.80 2.10 -0.39
N ARG A 322 -4.36 3.00 0.41
CA ARG A 322 -5.57 2.76 1.20
C ARG A 322 -6.70 3.70 0.78
N LEU A 323 -7.83 3.13 0.35
CA LEU A 323 -8.98 3.90 -0.09
C LEU A 323 -10.16 3.78 0.88
N GLU A 324 -10.63 4.93 1.35
CA GLU A 324 -11.82 5.15 2.18
C GLU A 324 -12.64 6.35 1.68
N GLY A 325 -13.91 6.42 2.09
CA GLY A 325 -14.81 7.51 1.72
C GLY A 325 -15.27 7.44 0.27
N LYS A 326 -15.65 8.59 -0.29
CA LYS A 326 -16.09 8.67 -1.70
C LYS A 326 -14.90 8.59 -2.63
N VAL A 327 -14.86 7.55 -3.45
CA VAL A 327 -13.73 7.26 -4.35
C VAL A 327 -14.18 6.94 -5.77
N ASN A 328 -15.43 7.29 -6.12
CA ASN A 328 -15.97 7.03 -7.44
C ASN A 328 -15.08 7.60 -8.55
N ARG A 329 -14.98 6.89 -9.69
CA ARG A 329 -14.09 7.22 -10.82
C ARG A 329 -12.59 7.24 -10.50
N THR A 330 -12.16 6.65 -9.39
CA THR A 330 -10.73 6.54 -9.07
C THR A 330 -10.03 5.55 -10.02
N LEU A 331 -8.85 5.93 -10.50
CA LEU A 331 -8.01 5.12 -11.39
C LEU A 331 -6.63 4.88 -10.75
N ILE A 332 -6.26 3.62 -10.55
CA ILE A 332 -4.94 3.20 -10.10
C ILE A 332 -4.27 2.46 -11.25
N GLN A 333 -3.26 3.07 -11.88
CA GLN A 333 -2.67 2.53 -13.11
C GLN A 333 -1.15 2.63 -13.19
N GLY A 334 -0.48 1.58 -13.67
CA GLY A 334 0.95 1.66 -14.00
C GLY A 334 1.87 1.83 -12.79
N ASN A 335 1.40 1.58 -11.57
CA ASN A 335 2.22 1.76 -10.37
C ASN A 335 3.02 0.50 -10.05
N LEU A 336 4.21 0.71 -9.47
CA LEU A 336 5.00 -0.33 -8.82
C LEU A 336 4.72 -0.27 -7.31
N MET A 337 4.15 -1.34 -6.75
CA MET A 337 3.88 -1.48 -5.32
C MET A 337 4.67 -2.66 -4.78
N CYS A 338 5.71 -2.37 -4.00
CA CYS A 338 6.67 -3.39 -3.64
C CYS A 338 7.15 -3.34 -2.19
N GLY A 339 7.19 -4.48 -1.51
CA GLY A 339 7.76 -4.57 -0.17
C GLY A 339 6.96 -3.84 0.92
N ASN A 340 5.69 -3.47 0.68
CA ASN A 340 4.88 -2.80 1.69
C ASN A 340 4.41 -3.82 2.76
N ASP A 341 4.28 -3.36 4.01
CA ASP A 341 3.99 -4.21 5.16
C ASP A 341 2.55 -4.79 5.14
N GLY A 342 1.63 -4.09 4.49
CA GLY A 342 0.23 -4.44 4.26
C GLY A 342 -0.07 -4.76 2.79
N SER A 343 -1.29 -4.50 2.33
CA SER A 343 -1.65 -4.77 0.93
C SER A 343 -0.98 -3.77 -0.01
N GLY A 344 -0.83 -4.14 -1.28
CA GLY A 344 -0.54 -3.14 -2.32
C GLY A 344 -1.70 -2.14 -2.41
N ILE A 345 -2.92 -2.66 -2.50
CA ILE A 345 -4.14 -1.84 -2.54
C ILE A 345 -5.15 -2.38 -1.53
N PHE A 346 -5.66 -1.52 -0.66
CA PHE A 346 -6.66 -1.88 0.34
C PHE A 346 -7.87 -0.93 0.28
N LEU A 347 -9.03 -1.46 -0.11
CA LEU A 347 -10.29 -0.73 -0.12
C LEU A 347 -11.05 -1.05 1.16
N PHE A 348 -11.30 -0.04 1.99
CA PHE A 348 -12.04 -0.21 3.23
C PHE A 348 -13.34 0.56 3.19
N LYS A 349 -14.43 -0.17 2.89
CA LYS A 349 -15.79 0.37 2.80
C LYS A 349 -15.88 1.67 1.96
N PRO A 350 -15.32 1.70 0.73
CA PRO A 350 -15.44 2.85 -0.13
C PRO A 350 -16.91 3.09 -0.55
N ASP A 351 -17.19 4.33 -0.90
CA ASP A 351 -18.38 4.73 -1.66
C ASP A 351 -17.97 5.03 -3.11
N GLY A 352 -18.40 4.18 -4.04
CA GLY A 352 -18.08 4.25 -5.47
C GLY A 352 -17.09 3.19 -5.95
N ALA A 353 -16.95 3.10 -7.28
CA ALA A 353 -16.14 2.10 -7.95
C ALA A 353 -14.73 2.61 -8.28
N VAL A 354 -13.78 1.68 -8.36
CA VAL A 354 -12.35 1.95 -8.59
C VAL A 354 -11.85 1.04 -9.69
N LYS A 355 -11.06 1.60 -10.62
CA LYS A 355 -10.38 0.83 -11.67
C LYS A 355 -8.90 0.68 -11.33
N ILE A 356 -8.43 -0.55 -11.25
CA ILE A 356 -7.07 -0.94 -10.90
C ILE A 356 -6.49 -1.71 -12.08
N GLN A 357 -5.53 -1.13 -12.81
CA GLN A 357 -5.01 -1.77 -14.02
C GLN A 357 -3.53 -1.56 -14.32
N HIS A 358 -2.90 -2.55 -14.94
CA HIS A 358 -1.49 -2.48 -15.38
C HIS A 358 -0.50 -2.12 -14.25
N ASN A 359 -0.79 -2.54 -13.01
CA ASN A 359 0.12 -2.34 -11.89
C ASN A 359 1.01 -3.58 -11.67
N GLN A 360 2.23 -3.37 -11.20
CA GLN A 360 3.10 -4.41 -10.68
C GLN A 360 3.02 -4.42 -9.16
N ILE A 361 2.49 -5.50 -8.58
CA ILE A 361 2.28 -5.63 -7.14
C ILE A 361 3.04 -6.86 -6.67
N LYS A 362 4.15 -6.65 -5.97
CA LYS A 362 5.02 -7.75 -5.55
C LYS A 362 5.57 -7.62 -4.14
N TYR A 363 5.79 -8.75 -3.47
CA TYR A 363 6.44 -8.77 -2.14
C TYR A 363 5.71 -7.95 -1.06
N ASN A 364 4.39 -7.76 -1.14
CA ASN A 364 3.64 -7.02 -0.14
C ASN A 364 3.14 -7.95 0.99
N GLY A 365 2.56 -7.36 2.03
CA GLY A 365 2.00 -8.06 3.18
C GLY A 365 3.06 -8.55 4.17
N ARG A 366 4.29 -8.02 4.14
CA ARG A 366 5.42 -8.58 4.88
C ARG A 366 5.26 -8.59 6.41
N ARG A 367 4.43 -7.70 6.96
CA ARG A 367 4.14 -7.64 8.41
C ARG A 367 2.83 -8.29 8.80
N LEU A 368 1.78 -8.10 8.00
CA LEU A 368 0.43 -8.55 8.34
C LEU A 368 -0.06 -9.74 7.52
N ARG A 369 0.75 -10.26 6.59
CA ARG A 369 0.40 -11.30 5.63
C ARG A 369 -0.94 -11.00 4.98
N ARG A 370 -0.98 -9.92 4.21
CA ARG A 370 -2.19 -9.45 3.56
C ARG A 370 -2.24 -9.85 2.09
N ALA A 371 -3.43 -9.87 1.50
CA ALA A 371 -3.61 -10.00 0.06
C ALA A 371 -2.94 -8.85 -0.70
N ALA A 372 -2.60 -9.07 -1.97
CA ALA A 372 -1.99 -8.01 -2.79
C ALA A 372 -2.99 -6.87 -3.04
N ILE A 373 -4.23 -7.24 -3.40
CA ILE A 373 -5.37 -6.35 -3.55
C ILE A 373 -6.51 -6.85 -2.65
N TYR A 374 -7.01 -5.98 -1.79
CA TYR A 374 -8.14 -6.27 -0.92
C TYR A 374 -9.32 -5.37 -1.26
N LEU A 375 -10.45 -5.96 -1.62
CA LEU A 375 -11.64 -5.27 -2.11
C LEU A 375 -12.82 -5.41 -1.14
N MET A 376 -13.38 -4.27 -0.77
CA MET A 376 -14.73 -4.15 -0.22
C MET A 376 -15.50 -3.18 -1.12
N GLY A 377 -16.78 -3.45 -1.34
CA GLY A 377 -17.65 -2.62 -2.18
C GLY A 377 -17.96 -3.29 -3.52
N ASN A 378 -18.63 -2.53 -4.38
CA ASN A 378 -19.22 -3.04 -5.62
C ASN A 378 -18.52 -2.48 -6.85
N ASP A 379 -18.64 -3.23 -7.95
CA ASP A 379 -18.30 -2.79 -9.30
C ASP A 379 -16.84 -2.32 -9.51
N HIS A 380 -15.93 -2.73 -8.61
CA HIS A 380 -14.50 -2.49 -8.81
C HIS A 380 -13.99 -3.32 -9.99
N GLN A 381 -13.00 -2.80 -10.70
CA GLN A 381 -12.36 -3.47 -11.83
C GLN A 381 -10.88 -3.67 -11.53
N VAL A 382 -10.41 -4.91 -11.54
CA VAL A 382 -9.00 -5.29 -11.37
C VAL A 382 -8.56 -5.98 -12.65
N LEU A 383 -7.84 -5.27 -13.51
CA LEU A 383 -7.58 -5.69 -14.89
C LEU A 383 -6.10 -5.64 -15.24
N ASN A 384 -5.56 -6.66 -15.91
CA ASN A 384 -4.21 -6.60 -16.49
C ASN A 384 -3.09 -6.26 -15.49
N ASN A 385 -3.21 -6.66 -14.21
CA ASN A 385 -2.15 -6.45 -13.22
C ASN A 385 -1.22 -7.65 -13.16
N GLU A 386 0.04 -7.40 -12.82
CA GLU A 386 1.03 -8.43 -12.52
C GLU A 386 1.20 -8.51 -11.00
N ILE A 387 0.77 -9.63 -10.42
CA ILE A 387 0.75 -9.84 -8.96
C ILE A 387 1.64 -11.03 -8.64
N SER A 388 2.73 -10.80 -7.91
CA SER A 388 3.66 -11.88 -7.60
C SER A 388 4.23 -11.87 -6.19
N HIS A 389 4.70 -13.02 -5.73
CA HIS A 389 5.42 -13.15 -4.45
C HIS A 389 4.65 -12.57 -3.25
N GLN A 390 3.35 -12.81 -3.21
CA GLN A 390 2.47 -12.28 -2.17
C GLN A 390 2.39 -13.27 -0.99
N THR A 391 2.47 -12.72 0.21
CA THR A 391 2.39 -13.48 1.48
C THR A 391 0.97 -13.99 1.84
N ALA A 392 0.03 -13.88 0.90
CA ALA A 392 -1.36 -14.33 0.97
C ALA A 392 -1.95 -14.43 -0.45
N ALA A 393 -3.29 -14.37 -0.58
CA ALA A 393 -3.98 -14.36 -1.87
C ALA A 393 -3.61 -13.15 -2.76
N GLY A 394 -3.80 -13.30 -4.07
CA GLY A 394 -3.61 -12.23 -5.04
C GLY A 394 -4.67 -11.13 -4.87
N VAL A 395 -5.94 -11.48 -5.12
CA VAL A 395 -7.08 -10.58 -4.91
C VAL A 395 -8.05 -11.22 -3.92
N VAL A 396 -8.43 -10.47 -2.88
CA VAL A 396 -9.51 -10.86 -1.95
C VAL A 396 -10.70 -9.94 -2.14
N VAL A 397 -11.90 -10.51 -2.25
CA VAL A 397 -13.16 -9.76 -2.23
C VAL A 397 -13.94 -10.12 -0.98
N THR A 398 -14.35 -9.13 -0.20
CA THR A 398 -15.06 -9.38 1.06
C THR A 398 -16.31 -8.53 1.18
N ALA A 399 -17.44 -9.20 1.41
CA ALA A 399 -18.68 -8.56 1.84
C ALA A 399 -18.61 -8.22 3.34
N PHE A 400 -19.10 -7.05 3.74
CA PHE A 400 -19.14 -6.66 5.16
C PHE A 400 -20.42 -7.21 5.84
N PRO A 401 -20.36 -7.75 7.07
CA PRO A 401 -21.55 -8.28 7.74
C PRO A 401 -22.62 -7.22 7.99
N ASN A 402 -23.85 -7.45 7.51
CA ASN A 402 -24.99 -6.55 7.75
C ASN A 402 -25.36 -6.48 9.24
N GLY A 403 -25.28 -5.28 9.81
CA GLY A 403 -25.63 -4.97 11.19
C GLY A 403 -26.52 -3.73 11.35
N GLY A 404 -27.55 -3.56 10.51
CA GLY A 404 -28.73 -2.77 10.87
C GLY A 404 -29.16 -1.63 9.93
N SER A 405 -28.29 -1.02 9.14
CA SER A 405 -28.70 -0.10 8.05
C SER A 405 -27.48 0.35 7.25
N PHE A 406 -27.07 -0.39 6.22
CA PHE A 406 -26.19 0.11 5.16
C PHE A 406 -26.46 -0.67 3.89
N THR A 407 -26.91 0.02 2.84
CA THR A 407 -27.11 -0.50 1.47
C THR A 407 -25.80 -0.89 0.77
N ASN A 408 -24.64 -0.71 1.43
CA ASN A 408 -23.29 -0.83 0.86
C ASN A 408 -22.47 -2.02 1.44
N GLY A 409 -23.11 -2.96 2.14
CA GLY A 409 -22.42 -4.13 2.74
C GLY A 409 -22.13 -5.27 1.76
N ALA A 410 -22.76 -5.26 0.59
CA ALA A 410 -22.51 -6.24 -0.45
C ALA A 410 -21.18 -5.95 -1.17
N SER A 411 -20.53 -6.98 -1.71
CA SER A 411 -19.41 -6.81 -2.63
C SER A 411 -19.71 -7.62 -3.87
N ILE A 412 -20.38 -6.99 -4.83
CA ILE A 412 -20.99 -7.61 -6.01
C ILE A 412 -20.49 -6.87 -7.25
N GLY A 413 -20.41 -7.57 -8.38
CA GLY A 413 -20.07 -6.98 -9.66
C GLY A 413 -18.58 -6.64 -9.81
N ASN A 414 -17.73 -7.04 -8.85
CA ASN A 414 -16.31 -6.80 -8.99
C ASN A 414 -15.72 -7.72 -10.05
N VAL A 415 -15.09 -7.12 -11.06
CA VAL A 415 -14.52 -7.78 -12.23
C VAL A 415 -13.01 -7.93 -12.04
N ILE A 416 -12.48 -9.14 -12.11
CA ILE A 416 -11.08 -9.47 -11.88
C ILE A 416 -10.58 -10.31 -13.07
N GLU A 417 -10.09 -9.65 -14.11
CA GLU A 417 -9.79 -10.29 -15.40
C GLU A 417 -8.39 -9.96 -15.89
N ASN A 418 -7.81 -10.86 -16.69
CA ASN A 418 -6.52 -10.64 -17.36
C ASN A 418 -5.34 -10.33 -16.44
N ASN A 419 -5.46 -10.62 -15.15
CA ASN A 419 -4.35 -10.48 -14.20
C ASN A 419 -3.44 -11.71 -14.29
N GLN A 420 -2.14 -11.49 -14.14
CA GLN A 420 -1.14 -12.55 -14.08
C GLN A 420 -0.71 -12.72 -12.63
N PHE A 421 -0.71 -13.97 -12.16
CA PHE A 421 -0.35 -14.31 -10.80
C PHE A 421 0.86 -15.25 -10.78
N ALA A 422 1.77 -15.04 -9.82
CA ALA A 422 2.91 -15.94 -9.60
C ALA A 422 3.33 -15.98 -8.14
N ASN A 423 3.76 -17.15 -7.64
CA ASN A 423 4.37 -17.30 -6.32
C ASN A 423 3.52 -16.71 -5.17
N LEU A 424 2.25 -17.10 -5.11
CA LEU A 424 1.33 -16.68 -4.05
C LEU A 424 1.29 -17.73 -2.94
N GLU A 425 1.20 -17.31 -1.68
CA GLU A 425 0.93 -18.23 -0.57
C GLU A 425 -0.56 -18.58 -0.43
N GLY A 426 -1.46 -17.84 -1.10
CA GLY A 426 -2.91 -18.08 -1.14
C GLY A 426 -3.46 -18.21 -2.56
N LEU A 427 -4.79 -18.17 -2.71
CA LEU A 427 -5.44 -18.24 -4.03
C LEU A 427 -5.13 -17.02 -4.90
N SER A 428 -5.24 -17.17 -6.22
CA SER A 428 -5.17 -16.02 -7.13
C SER A 428 -6.33 -15.05 -6.90
N ILE A 429 -7.54 -15.59 -6.71
CA ILE A 429 -8.75 -14.85 -6.34
C ILE A 429 -9.42 -15.63 -5.20
N ASP A 430 -9.75 -14.93 -4.12
CA ASP A 430 -10.36 -15.48 -2.92
C ASP A 430 -11.60 -14.65 -2.55
N LEU A 431 -12.73 -15.32 -2.29
CA LEU A 431 -14.01 -14.67 -2.04
C LEU A 431 -14.48 -14.94 -0.62
N ASN A 432 -14.07 -14.10 0.33
CA ASN A 432 -14.44 -14.29 1.73
C ASN A 432 -15.94 -14.48 1.93
N THR A 433 -16.27 -15.49 2.72
CA THR A 433 -17.61 -15.70 3.24
C THR A 433 -17.93 -14.73 4.37
N ARG A 434 -19.22 -14.51 4.61
CA ARG A 434 -19.71 -13.75 5.77
C ARG A 434 -19.56 -14.50 7.10
N GLY A 435 -19.23 -15.79 7.07
CA GLY A 435 -18.95 -16.60 8.26
C GLY A 435 -17.51 -16.45 8.74
N HIS A 436 -16.59 -16.12 7.83
CA HIS A 436 -15.17 -15.91 8.10
C HIS A 436 -14.89 -14.42 8.28
N VAL A 437 -15.15 -13.97 9.51
CA VAL A 437 -15.02 -12.57 9.94
C VAL A 437 -13.88 -12.38 10.95
N ASP A 438 -12.98 -13.35 11.04
CA ASP A 438 -11.80 -13.23 11.87
C ASP A 438 -10.77 -12.31 11.22
N VAL A 439 -9.90 -11.72 12.03
CA VAL A 439 -8.88 -10.76 11.57
C VAL A 439 -8.01 -11.35 10.47
N GLN A 440 -7.73 -12.65 10.52
CA GLN A 440 -6.94 -13.35 9.51
C GLN A 440 -7.64 -13.38 8.15
N ASP A 441 -8.96 -13.49 8.12
CA ASP A 441 -9.75 -13.61 6.87
C ASP A 441 -9.74 -12.26 6.15
N PHE A 442 -9.92 -11.16 6.90
CA PHE A 442 -9.78 -9.79 6.41
C PHE A 442 -8.34 -9.41 6.01
N GLN A 443 -7.36 -10.26 6.31
CA GLN A 443 -5.98 -10.06 5.89
C GLN A 443 -5.67 -10.94 4.68
N ARG A 444 -5.92 -12.24 4.75
CA ARG A 444 -5.38 -13.25 3.82
C ARG A 444 -6.35 -13.74 2.76
N GLY A 445 -7.65 -13.71 3.03
CA GLY A 445 -8.61 -14.60 2.38
C GLY A 445 -9.06 -15.72 3.32
N ASP A 446 -10.19 -16.36 3.03
CA ASP A 446 -10.68 -17.53 3.78
C ASP A 446 -10.45 -18.86 3.07
N GLY A 447 -9.77 -18.82 1.93
CA GLY A 447 -9.40 -19.99 1.14
C GLY A 447 -10.52 -20.46 0.22
N LYS A 448 -10.36 -21.64 -0.34
CA LYS A 448 -11.26 -22.12 -1.39
C LYS A 448 -12.65 -22.40 -0.85
N ASN A 449 -13.65 -21.80 -1.48
CA ASN A 449 -15.05 -21.99 -1.14
C ASN A 449 -15.65 -23.25 -1.76
N PRO A 450 -16.47 -24.00 -1.01
CA PRO A 450 -17.26 -25.08 -1.60
C PRO A 450 -18.34 -24.51 -2.53
N ARG A 451 -18.75 -25.31 -3.51
CA ARG A 451 -19.85 -24.95 -4.41
C ARG A 451 -21.11 -24.66 -3.60
N ARG A 452 -21.77 -23.53 -3.88
CA ARG A 452 -23.00 -23.14 -3.20
C ARG A 452 -24.20 -23.32 -4.13
N THR A 453 -25.23 -24.00 -3.66
CA THR A 453 -26.46 -24.26 -4.42
C THR A 453 -27.72 -23.77 -3.70
N SER A 454 -27.56 -23.15 -2.52
CA SER A 454 -28.70 -22.64 -1.76
C SER A 454 -29.37 -21.44 -2.46
N PRO A 455 -30.68 -21.24 -2.27
CA PRO A 455 -31.38 -20.05 -2.80
C PRO A 455 -30.79 -18.73 -2.28
N ASN A 456 -30.19 -18.75 -1.08
CA ASN A 456 -29.62 -17.56 -0.44
C ASN A 456 -28.13 -17.35 -0.75
N ARG A 457 -27.50 -18.21 -1.55
CA ARG A 457 -26.03 -18.19 -1.80
C ARG A 457 -25.52 -16.81 -2.19
N ARG A 458 -26.32 -16.02 -2.91
CA ARG A 458 -25.98 -14.66 -3.36
C ARG A 458 -25.68 -13.66 -2.23
N LEU A 459 -25.98 -14.02 -0.99
CA LEU A 459 -25.73 -13.21 0.19
C LEU A 459 -24.57 -13.72 1.04
N ASP A 460 -23.89 -14.81 0.66
CA ASP A 460 -23.01 -15.55 1.56
C ASP A 460 -21.53 -15.16 1.46
N THR A 461 -21.07 -14.74 0.29
CA THR A 461 -19.64 -14.49 0.01
C THR A 461 -19.43 -13.23 -0.82
N GLY A 462 -18.17 -12.81 -0.96
CA GLY A 462 -17.77 -11.87 -2.01
C GLY A 462 -18.29 -12.29 -3.39
N ASN A 463 -18.55 -11.31 -4.25
CA ASN A 463 -19.11 -11.42 -5.60
C ASN A 463 -20.39 -12.27 -5.71
N ALA A 464 -21.31 -12.10 -4.75
CA ALA A 464 -22.60 -12.78 -4.72
C ALA A 464 -22.49 -14.31 -4.88
N ALA A 465 -21.44 -14.91 -4.30
CA ALA A 465 -21.16 -16.34 -4.38
C ALA A 465 -21.25 -16.94 -5.79
N ILE A 466 -20.80 -16.19 -6.80
CA ILE A 466 -20.57 -16.78 -8.10
C ILE A 466 -19.67 -18.02 -7.94
N ASN A 467 -20.12 -19.16 -8.47
CA ASN A 467 -19.39 -20.41 -8.32
C ASN A 467 -18.17 -20.39 -9.25
N ALA A 468 -17.08 -21.00 -8.81
CA ALA A 468 -15.98 -21.34 -9.71
C ALA A 468 -16.50 -22.24 -10.86
N PRO A 469 -15.93 -22.14 -12.08
CA PRO A 469 -16.17 -23.12 -13.13
C PRO A 469 -15.85 -24.54 -12.66
N GLU A 470 -16.54 -25.52 -13.23
CA GLU A 470 -16.32 -26.95 -13.00
C GLU A 470 -15.98 -27.62 -14.33
N PHE A 471 -14.74 -28.11 -14.47
CA PHE A 471 -14.35 -28.92 -15.62
C PHE A 471 -15.06 -30.28 -15.58
N LEU A 472 -15.46 -30.81 -16.74
CA LEU A 472 -16.10 -32.13 -16.83
C LEU A 472 -15.13 -33.29 -16.51
N SER A 473 -13.83 -33.04 -16.56
CA SER A 473 -12.77 -34.00 -16.27
C SER A 473 -11.61 -33.30 -15.57
N ARG A 474 -10.86 -34.05 -14.76
CA ARG A 474 -9.57 -33.62 -14.19
C ARG A 474 -8.41 -33.80 -15.18
N GLU A 475 -8.67 -34.48 -16.28
CA GLU A 475 -7.69 -34.76 -17.33
C GLU A 475 -8.29 -34.49 -18.71
N PHE A 476 -7.56 -33.73 -19.52
CA PHE A 476 -7.92 -33.48 -20.92
C PHE A 476 -6.79 -33.97 -21.82
N PHE A 477 -7.14 -34.48 -22.99
CA PHE A 477 -6.18 -35.15 -23.87
C PHE A 477 -5.80 -34.29 -25.07
N LEU A 478 -4.52 -34.22 -25.33
CA LEU A 478 -3.96 -33.64 -26.54
C LEU A 478 -4.16 -34.61 -27.71
N ILE A 479 -4.91 -34.17 -28.73
CA ILE A 479 -5.16 -34.93 -29.96
C ILE A 479 -4.79 -34.00 -31.13
N ASN A 480 -3.83 -34.41 -31.96
CA ASN A 480 -3.35 -33.60 -33.09
C ASN A 480 -2.93 -32.18 -32.67
N ASN A 481 -2.20 -32.06 -31.55
CA ASN A 481 -1.74 -30.78 -30.96
C ASN A 481 -2.87 -29.82 -30.53
N GLN A 482 -4.10 -30.32 -30.38
CA GLN A 482 -5.26 -29.58 -29.91
C GLN A 482 -5.86 -30.25 -28.67
N VAL A 483 -6.33 -29.45 -27.72
CA VAL A 483 -7.11 -29.92 -26.57
C VAL A 483 -8.52 -29.32 -26.65
N ALA A 484 -9.53 -30.15 -26.39
CA ALA A 484 -10.89 -29.70 -26.11
C ALA A 484 -11.12 -29.71 -24.60
N ILE A 485 -11.42 -28.55 -24.02
CA ILE A 485 -11.78 -28.40 -22.61
C ILE A 485 -13.28 -28.15 -22.55
N ASP A 486 -13.96 -29.02 -21.81
CA ASP A 486 -15.39 -28.90 -21.54
C ASP A 486 -15.65 -28.68 -20.05
N GLY A 487 -16.64 -27.85 -19.75
CA GLY A 487 -17.01 -27.58 -18.36
C GLY A 487 -18.40 -26.97 -18.23
N THR A 488 -18.75 -26.69 -16.98
CA THR A 488 -19.96 -25.99 -16.58
C THR A 488 -19.62 -24.81 -15.68
N THR A 489 -20.46 -23.78 -15.70
CA THR A 489 -20.35 -22.60 -14.85
C THR A 489 -21.73 -21.96 -14.69
N GLU A 490 -21.80 -20.78 -14.08
CA GLU A 490 -23.02 -19.98 -14.07
C GLU A 490 -23.47 -19.62 -15.50
N PRO A 491 -24.75 -19.79 -15.86
CA PRO A 491 -25.28 -19.48 -17.18
C PRO A 491 -24.86 -18.10 -17.69
N ASN A 492 -24.58 -18.01 -18.99
CA ASN A 492 -24.19 -16.77 -19.68
C ASN A 492 -22.91 -16.08 -19.17
N SER A 493 -22.10 -16.75 -18.33
CA SER A 493 -20.83 -16.21 -17.85
C SER A 493 -19.73 -16.28 -18.91
N GLN A 494 -18.77 -15.36 -18.81
CA GLN A 494 -17.49 -15.46 -19.50
C GLN A 494 -16.54 -16.34 -18.70
N VAL A 495 -15.85 -17.27 -19.36
CA VAL A 495 -14.89 -18.20 -18.75
C VAL A 495 -13.50 -17.90 -19.29
N HIS A 496 -12.62 -17.44 -18.42
CA HIS A 496 -11.20 -17.28 -18.72
C HIS A 496 -10.47 -18.54 -18.27
N ILE A 497 -9.82 -19.23 -19.21
CA ILE A 497 -9.01 -20.42 -18.95
C ILE A 497 -7.55 -20.00 -18.87
N TYR A 498 -6.86 -20.43 -17.82
CA TYR A 498 -5.47 -20.09 -17.53
C TYR A 498 -4.59 -21.33 -17.49
N GLN A 499 -3.34 -21.16 -17.93
CA GLN A 499 -2.24 -22.04 -17.54
C GLN A 499 -1.84 -21.69 -16.11
N VAL A 500 -1.65 -22.72 -15.29
CA VAL A 500 -1.28 -22.58 -13.88
C VAL A 500 0.22 -22.83 -13.73
N ARG A 501 0.88 -22.00 -12.93
CA ARG A 501 2.28 -22.18 -12.54
C ARG A 501 2.43 -21.89 -11.04
N HIS A 502 3.08 -22.77 -10.30
CA HIS A 502 3.21 -22.69 -8.83
C HIS A 502 1.89 -22.34 -8.13
N HIS A 503 0.81 -23.06 -8.46
CA HIS A 503 -0.55 -22.86 -7.93
C HIS A 503 -1.25 -21.53 -8.26
N ALA A 504 -0.66 -20.67 -9.10
CA ALA A 504 -1.19 -19.37 -9.47
C ALA A 504 -1.69 -19.34 -10.93
N LEU A 505 -2.73 -18.54 -11.20
CA LEU A 505 -3.25 -18.27 -12.55
C LEU A 505 -2.24 -17.43 -13.35
N HIS A 506 -1.31 -18.10 -14.03
CA HIS A 506 -0.12 -17.47 -14.58
C HIS A 506 -0.39 -16.75 -15.91
N ARG A 507 -0.93 -17.48 -16.90
CA ARG A 507 -1.16 -16.94 -18.25
C ARG A 507 -2.53 -17.34 -18.76
N ILE A 508 -3.26 -16.41 -19.36
CA ILE A 508 -4.50 -16.74 -20.08
C ILE A 508 -4.16 -17.57 -21.31
N ILE A 509 -4.95 -18.62 -21.48
CA ILE A 509 -4.94 -19.49 -22.64
C ILE A 509 -6.01 -19.02 -23.63
N THR A 510 -7.25 -18.91 -23.18
CA THR A 510 -8.40 -18.56 -24.02
C THR A 510 -9.55 -18.02 -23.18
N LEU A 511 -10.44 -17.29 -23.85
CA LEU A 511 -11.72 -16.80 -23.32
C LEU A 511 -12.86 -17.46 -24.09
N VAL A 512 -13.88 -17.92 -23.38
CA VAL A 512 -15.03 -18.64 -23.94
C VAL A 512 -16.30 -18.17 -23.20
N LYS A 513 -17.42 -18.08 -23.91
CA LYS A 513 -18.72 -17.76 -23.31
C LYS A 513 -19.51 -19.03 -23.04
N ALA A 514 -20.05 -19.17 -21.83
CA ALA A 514 -20.97 -20.25 -21.49
C ALA A 514 -22.37 -20.01 -22.08
N ASP A 515 -23.07 -21.09 -22.42
CA ASP A 515 -24.44 -21.03 -22.93
C ASP A 515 -25.47 -20.69 -21.83
N ASP A 516 -26.75 -20.70 -22.22
CA ASP A 516 -27.90 -20.45 -21.32
C ASP A 516 -28.10 -21.55 -20.25
N LYS A 517 -27.43 -22.69 -20.41
CA LYS A 517 -27.37 -23.80 -19.45
C LYS A 517 -26.06 -23.82 -18.67
N GLY A 518 -25.18 -22.85 -18.89
CA GLY A 518 -23.88 -22.74 -18.24
C GLY A 518 -22.82 -23.71 -18.78
N LYS A 519 -23.05 -24.39 -19.90
CA LYS A 519 -22.04 -25.26 -20.52
C LYS A 519 -21.07 -24.44 -21.36
N PHE A 520 -19.81 -24.86 -21.38
CA PHE A 520 -18.81 -24.26 -22.24
C PHE A 520 -17.86 -25.31 -22.82
N THR A 521 -17.38 -25.06 -24.03
CA THR A 521 -16.37 -25.84 -24.74
C THR A 521 -15.32 -24.88 -25.30
N ALA A 522 -14.04 -25.18 -25.06
CA ALA A 522 -12.91 -24.43 -25.59
C ALA A 522 -11.98 -25.36 -26.37
N LYS A 523 -11.60 -24.98 -27.58
CA LYS A 523 -10.59 -25.71 -28.37
C LYS A 523 -9.42 -24.79 -28.65
N PHE A 524 -8.21 -25.26 -28.39
CA PHE A 524 -7.01 -24.45 -28.54
C PHE A 524 -5.76 -25.34 -28.65
N THR A 525 -4.69 -24.73 -29.12
CA THR A 525 -3.40 -25.37 -29.36
C THR A 525 -2.33 -24.77 -28.44
N GLY A 526 -1.18 -25.43 -28.32
CA GLY A 526 -0.01 -24.89 -27.63
C GLY A 526 0.13 -25.24 -26.14
N LEU A 527 -0.65 -26.21 -25.64
CA LEU A 527 -0.32 -26.90 -24.37
C LEU A 527 0.46 -28.17 -24.63
N GLN A 528 1.24 -28.53 -23.62
CA GLN A 528 2.03 -29.74 -23.57
C GLN A 528 1.47 -30.72 -22.54
N PRO A 529 1.69 -32.03 -22.70
CA PRO A 529 1.42 -33.00 -21.65
C PRO A 529 2.13 -32.60 -20.35
N GLY A 530 1.40 -32.61 -19.24
CA GLY A 530 1.88 -32.15 -17.93
C GLY A 530 1.54 -30.71 -17.58
N ASP A 531 1.07 -29.89 -18.53
CA ASP A 531 0.52 -28.57 -18.22
C ASP A 531 -0.71 -28.70 -17.31
N ILE A 532 -0.82 -27.76 -16.38
CA ILE A 532 -2.00 -27.61 -15.52
C ILE A 532 -2.79 -26.38 -15.94
N ILE A 533 -4.11 -26.53 -15.94
CA ILE A 533 -5.06 -25.48 -16.23
C ILE A 533 -6.01 -25.24 -15.06
N SER A 534 -6.52 -24.02 -14.98
CA SER A 534 -7.64 -23.61 -14.13
C SER A 534 -8.48 -22.57 -14.88
N ALA A 535 -9.62 -22.19 -14.32
CA ALA A 535 -10.51 -21.23 -14.95
C ALA A 535 -11.21 -20.36 -13.91
N ILE A 536 -11.60 -19.16 -14.30
CA ILE A 536 -12.50 -18.29 -13.54
C ILE A 536 -13.71 -17.96 -14.41
N ALA A 537 -14.84 -17.66 -13.77
CA ALA A 537 -16.03 -17.15 -14.44
C ALA A 537 -16.30 -15.71 -14.04
N THR A 538 -16.64 -14.88 -15.02
CA THR A 538 -17.17 -13.54 -14.79
C THR A 538 -18.62 -13.49 -15.25
N HIS A 539 -19.52 -13.12 -14.35
CA HIS A 539 -20.91 -12.83 -14.67
C HIS A 539 -21.18 -11.34 -14.51
N ARG A 540 -21.91 -10.74 -15.45
CA ARG A 540 -22.20 -9.30 -15.47
C ARG A 540 -22.83 -8.80 -14.18
N ASP A 541 -23.75 -9.57 -13.60
CA ASP A 541 -24.52 -9.15 -12.42
C ASP A 541 -23.89 -9.55 -11.09
N PHE A 542 -22.89 -10.45 -11.09
CA PHE A 542 -22.34 -11.02 -9.85
C PHE A 542 -20.88 -10.67 -9.62
N GLY A 543 -20.08 -10.55 -10.68
CA GLY A 543 -18.64 -10.35 -10.62
C GLY A 543 -17.87 -11.60 -11.01
N THR A 544 -16.63 -11.71 -10.55
CA THR A 544 -15.70 -12.80 -10.86
C THR A 544 -15.64 -13.85 -9.76
N SER A 545 -15.56 -15.13 -10.13
CA SER A 545 -15.43 -16.27 -9.21
C SER A 545 -14.01 -16.56 -8.77
N GLU A 546 -13.90 -17.39 -7.73
CA GLU A 546 -12.65 -18.07 -7.39
C GLU A 546 -12.18 -19.00 -8.53
N PRO A 547 -10.89 -19.40 -8.54
CA PRO A 547 -10.37 -20.37 -9.49
C PRO A 547 -11.04 -21.75 -9.36
N ALA A 548 -11.32 -22.36 -10.51
CA ALA A 548 -11.72 -23.75 -10.66
C ALA A 548 -10.65 -24.71 -10.11
N ASP A 549 -11.07 -25.93 -9.75
CA ASP A 549 -10.11 -27.02 -9.52
C ASP A 549 -9.20 -27.23 -10.73
N TYR A 550 -7.97 -27.66 -10.44
CA TYR A 550 -6.98 -27.91 -11.46
C TYR A 550 -7.36 -29.11 -12.32
N ALA A 551 -7.11 -28.98 -13.62
CA ALA A 551 -7.11 -30.10 -14.55
C ALA A 551 -5.74 -30.19 -15.25
N MET A 552 -5.34 -31.40 -15.64
CA MET A 552 -4.05 -31.68 -16.26
C MET A 552 -4.21 -32.06 -17.73
N ILE A 553 -3.26 -31.63 -18.56
CA ILE A 553 -3.18 -32.07 -19.95
C ILE A 553 -2.39 -33.39 -20.04
N ARG A 554 -2.96 -34.36 -20.73
CA ARG A 554 -2.41 -35.71 -20.97
C ARG A 554 -2.22 -35.95 -22.46
N SER A 555 -1.43 -36.95 -22.82
CA SER A 555 -1.33 -37.49 -24.18
C SER A 555 -1.86 -38.92 -24.20
N LEU A 556 -2.53 -39.31 -25.28
CA LEU A 556 -2.98 -40.68 -25.52
C LEU A 556 -1.84 -41.61 -25.98
N GLU A 557 -0.72 -41.06 -26.45
CA GLU A 557 0.40 -41.83 -27.00
C GLU A 557 1.34 -42.38 -25.91
N ASN A 558 1.19 -41.95 -24.65
CA ASN A 558 1.99 -42.42 -23.52
C ASN A 558 1.14 -43.25 -22.54
N SER A 559 1.29 -44.58 -22.56
CA SER A 559 0.71 -45.52 -21.58
C SER A 559 1.26 -45.32 -20.16
N PRO A 560 0.53 -45.75 -19.10
CA PRO A 560 0.67 -45.24 -17.75
C PRO A 560 1.93 -45.79 -17.09
N ASN A 561 2.96 -44.94 -16.91
CA ASN A 561 3.86 -44.98 -15.73
C ASN A 561 5.01 -43.95 -15.74
N THR A 562 5.18 -43.14 -16.79
CA THR A 562 6.21 -42.07 -16.77
C THR A 562 5.72 -40.80 -17.45
N ILE A 563 4.63 -40.22 -16.95
CA ILE A 563 4.47 -38.77 -17.13
C ILE A 563 5.38 -38.15 -16.08
N ASN A 564 6.55 -37.68 -16.49
CA ASN A 564 7.26 -36.67 -15.71
C ASN A 564 6.26 -35.56 -15.48
N LEU A 565 5.68 -35.51 -14.28
CA LEU A 565 4.99 -34.33 -13.79
C LEU A 565 5.89 -33.16 -14.16
N ASN A 566 5.36 -32.16 -14.86
CA ASN A 566 6.13 -30.99 -15.23
C ASN A 566 6.91 -30.56 -13.97
N PRO A 567 8.26 -30.64 -13.97
CA PRO A 567 9.02 -30.54 -12.74
C PRO A 567 8.76 -29.21 -12.04
N ASP A 568 8.27 -28.18 -12.75
CA ASP A 568 7.79 -26.90 -12.23
C ASP A 568 6.69 -26.98 -11.13
N LEU A 569 5.99 -28.11 -10.95
CA LEU A 569 4.96 -28.24 -9.89
C LEU A 569 5.51 -28.69 -8.54
N ASN A 570 6.61 -29.45 -8.56
CA ASN A 570 7.27 -30.00 -7.37
C ASN A 570 8.73 -29.52 -7.25
N GLN A 571 9.24 -28.74 -8.20
CA GLN A 571 10.47 -28.00 -8.03
C GLN A 571 10.22 -27.02 -6.89
N PRO A 572 11.05 -27.02 -5.84
CA PRO A 572 11.09 -25.88 -4.93
C PRO A 572 11.23 -24.64 -5.82
N LEU A 573 10.40 -23.61 -5.57
CA LEU A 573 10.45 -22.30 -6.23
C LEU A 573 11.89 -22.08 -6.69
N THR A 574 12.22 -22.14 -7.99
CA THR A 574 13.63 -21.92 -8.36
C THR A 574 14.00 -20.57 -7.81
N PRO A 575 14.93 -20.47 -6.87
CA PRO A 575 14.96 -19.31 -6.00
C PRO A 575 15.77 -18.16 -6.57
N ASP A 576 15.92 -18.17 -7.90
CA ASP A 576 17.04 -17.55 -8.57
C ASP A 576 16.89 -16.03 -8.68
N THR A 577 15.78 -15.47 -8.22
CA THR A 577 15.59 -14.02 -8.19
C THR A 577 15.53 -13.51 -6.76
N ILE A 578 16.60 -12.84 -6.34
CA ILE A 578 16.64 -11.99 -5.14
C ILE A 578 15.39 -11.10 -5.15
N PRO A 579 14.58 -11.06 -4.07
CA PRO A 579 13.49 -10.10 -3.97
C PRO A 579 14.03 -8.70 -4.14
N ASN A 580 13.66 -8.08 -5.25
CA ASN A 580 14.13 -6.75 -5.58
C ASN A 580 12.96 -5.92 -6.12
N CYS A 581 12.70 -4.81 -5.46
CA CYS A 581 11.75 -3.81 -5.90
C CYS A 581 12.26 -3.00 -7.09
N LEU A 582 13.57 -2.71 -7.15
CA LEU A 582 14.19 -1.82 -8.13
C LEU A 582 15.12 -2.60 -9.06
N THR A 583 14.88 -2.56 -10.37
CA THR A 583 15.92 -3.00 -11.31
C THR A 583 17.07 -2.00 -11.22
N GLN A 584 18.18 -2.37 -10.58
CA GLN A 584 19.39 -1.55 -10.63
C GLN A 584 19.82 -1.44 -12.09
N LEU A 585 20.26 -0.25 -12.52
CA LEU A 585 21.00 -0.08 -13.76
C LEU A 585 22.33 -0.84 -13.59
N GLN A 586 22.32 -2.16 -13.83
CA GLN A 586 23.56 -2.82 -14.21
C GLN A 586 23.98 -2.17 -15.54
N PRO A 587 25.20 -1.61 -15.63
CA PRO A 587 25.77 -1.32 -16.95
C PRO A 587 25.62 -2.59 -17.79
N PRO A 588 25.22 -2.50 -19.07
CA PRO A 588 25.16 -3.68 -19.93
C PRO A 588 26.52 -4.35 -19.83
N GLU A 589 26.54 -5.58 -19.33
CA GLU A 589 27.77 -6.36 -19.25
C GLU A 589 28.32 -6.41 -20.68
N PRO A 590 29.59 -6.04 -20.92
CA PRO A 590 30.19 -6.17 -22.24
C PRO A 590 29.94 -7.60 -22.73
N PRO A 591 29.56 -7.82 -24.00
CA PRO A 591 29.40 -9.17 -24.52
C PRO A 591 30.70 -9.93 -24.26
N GLN A 592 30.67 -10.85 -23.30
CA GLN A 592 31.82 -11.70 -23.03
C GLN A 592 32.05 -12.52 -24.30
N PRO A 593 33.27 -12.52 -24.88
CA PRO A 593 33.58 -13.43 -25.96
C PRO A 593 33.46 -14.85 -25.41
N THR A 594 32.60 -15.66 -26.03
CA THR A 594 32.42 -17.08 -25.68
C THR A 594 33.76 -17.80 -25.77
N PRO A 595 34.37 -18.23 -24.64
CA PRO A 595 35.52 -19.11 -24.72
C PRO A 595 35.02 -20.49 -25.14
N GLU A 596 35.63 -21.06 -26.17
CA GLU A 596 35.42 -22.46 -26.52
C GLU A 596 36.01 -23.32 -25.40
N LEU A 597 35.14 -23.87 -24.54
CA LEU A 597 35.54 -24.67 -23.39
C LEU A 597 36.13 -26.01 -23.86
N PRO A 598 37.30 -26.44 -23.33
CA PRO A 598 37.74 -27.83 -23.40
C PRO A 598 36.69 -28.74 -22.74
N PRO A 599 36.68 -30.06 -23.03
CA PRO A 599 35.78 -30.99 -22.36
C PRO A 599 36.03 -30.96 -20.85
N GLU A 600 35.08 -30.39 -20.11
CA GLU A 600 35.18 -30.21 -18.67
C GLU A 600 34.82 -31.53 -17.96
N LEU A 601 35.66 -31.92 -17.00
CA LEU A 601 35.34 -33.00 -16.06
C LEU A 601 34.05 -32.63 -15.30
N PRO A 602 33.23 -33.60 -14.86
CA PRO A 602 32.01 -33.30 -14.11
C PRO A 602 32.34 -32.39 -12.92
N PRO A 603 31.69 -31.22 -12.77
CA PRO A 603 31.95 -30.34 -11.64
C PRO A 603 31.64 -31.08 -10.34
N GLU A 604 32.58 -31.06 -9.39
CA GLU A 604 32.30 -31.50 -8.03
C GLU A 604 31.08 -30.72 -7.50
N PRO A 605 30.14 -31.39 -6.82
CA PRO A 605 28.98 -30.71 -6.24
C PRO A 605 29.46 -29.55 -5.36
N PRO A 606 28.89 -28.33 -5.51
CA PRO A 606 29.35 -27.16 -4.79
C PRO A 606 29.29 -27.43 -3.29
N GLN A 607 30.40 -27.21 -2.58
CA GLN A 607 30.41 -27.35 -1.14
C GLN A 607 29.42 -26.34 -0.51
N PRO A 608 28.61 -26.75 0.48
CA PRO A 608 27.62 -25.87 1.09
C PRO A 608 28.31 -24.66 1.73
N ILE A 609 27.83 -23.45 1.41
CA ILE A 609 28.38 -22.20 1.97
C ILE A 609 28.06 -22.17 3.47
N ARG A 610 29.07 -22.37 4.30
CA ARG A 610 28.93 -22.31 5.76
C ARG A 610 28.99 -20.88 6.25
N ILE A 611 27.85 -20.21 6.25
CA ILE A 611 27.71 -18.86 6.81
C ILE A 611 27.43 -19.00 8.31
N ARG A 612 28.23 -18.34 9.14
CA ARG A 612 28.00 -18.21 10.58
C ARG A 612 27.29 -16.90 10.83
N VAL A 613 26.05 -16.96 11.29
CA VAL A 613 25.26 -15.75 11.55
C VAL A 613 24.54 -15.85 12.89
N PRO A 614 24.53 -14.77 13.69
CA PRO A 614 23.77 -14.73 14.93
C PRO A 614 22.26 -14.82 14.66
N THR A 615 21.50 -15.43 15.57
CA THR A 615 20.06 -15.66 15.39
C THR A 615 19.16 -14.92 16.36
N ASN A 616 19.61 -14.68 17.60
CA ASN A 616 18.76 -14.13 18.65
C ASN A 616 19.09 -12.67 18.96
N ILE A 617 18.07 -11.83 19.02
CA ILE A 617 18.15 -10.44 19.47
C ILE A 617 17.38 -10.34 20.79
N HIS A 618 18.06 -10.05 21.89
CA HIS A 618 17.46 -10.06 23.23
C HIS A 618 16.98 -8.68 23.68
N PHE A 619 15.98 -8.68 24.57
CA PHE A 619 15.34 -7.45 25.05
C PHE A 619 15.25 -7.42 26.58
N ALA A 620 15.37 -6.22 27.15
CA ALA A 620 15.07 -5.98 28.55
C ALA A 620 13.58 -6.28 28.88
N LEU A 621 13.33 -6.53 30.17
CA LEU A 621 11.98 -6.71 30.69
C LEU A 621 11.09 -5.54 30.30
N ASP A 622 9.94 -5.84 29.71
CA ASP A 622 8.92 -4.86 29.32
C ASP A 622 9.41 -3.79 28.33
N ARG A 623 10.48 -4.08 27.58
CA ARG A 623 11.04 -3.18 26.57
C ARG A 623 11.07 -3.81 25.19
N ASP A 624 11.03 -2.94 24.19
CA ASP A 624 11.16 -3.22 22.76
C ASP A 624 12.28 -2.40 22.10
N PHE A 625 13.00 -1.57 22.86
CA PHE A 625 14.18 -0.84 22.35
C PHE A 625 15.36 -1.79 22.10
N ILE A 626 16.08 -1.55 21.00
CA ILE A 626 17.33 -2.24 20.66
C ILE A 626 18.44 -1.67 21.54
N SER A 627 19.09 -2.50 22.37
CA SER A 627 20.25 -2.07 23.16
C SER A 627 21.49 -1.91 22.26
N GLN A 628 22.56 -1.33 22.80
CA GLN A 628 23.81 -1.20 22.04
C GLN A 628 24.39 -2.57 21.67
N GLU A 629 24.30 -3.55 22.58
CA GLU A 629 24.76 -4.92 22.39
C GLU A 629 23.93 -5.65 21.34
N SER A 630 22.59 -5.55 21.43
CA SER A 630 21.69 -6.10 20.41
C SER A 630 21.84 -5.42 19.06
N GLY A 631 22.23 -4.14 19.03
CA GLY A 631 22.61 -3.42 17.81
C GLY A 631 23.79 -4.06 17.11
N LYS A 632 24.85 -4.43 17.84
CA LYS A 632 26.02 -5.14 17.28
C LYS A 632 25.65 -6.50 16.68
N VAL A 633 24.72 -7.21 17.31
CA VAL A 633 24.19 -8.48 16.76
C VAL A 633 23.44 -8.22 15.45
N LEU A 634 22.60 -7.18 15.40
CA LEU A 634 21.88 -6.80 14.19
C LEU A 634 22.82 -6.30 13.08
N ASP A 635 23.93 -5.62 13.42
CA ASP A 635 24.95 -5.22 12.46
C ASP A 635 25.60 -6.45 11.80
N GLN A 636 25.93 -7.49 12.58
CA GLN A 636 26.44 -8.76 12.03
C GLN A 636 25.44 -9.44 11.10
N ILE A 637 24.15 -9.44 11.46
CA ILE A 637 23.08 -9.95 10.59
C ILE A 637 23.01 -9.10 9.31
N ALA A 638 23.07 -7.78 9.42
CA ALA A 638 23.04 -6.88 8.26
C ALA A 638 24.23 -7.10 7.33
N ASP A 639 25.43 -7.32 7.86
CA ASP A 639 26.63 -7.60 7.07
C ASP A 639 26.49 -8.90 6.27
N VAL A 640 25.96 -9.96 6.89
CA VAL A 640 25.63 -11.22 6.20
C VAL A 640 24.60 -10.98 5.10
N LEU A 641 23.52 -10.25 5.38
CA LEU A 641 22.49 -9.98 4.38
C LEU A 641 23.00 -9.10 3.23
N LYS A 642 23.93 -8.18 3.48
CA LYS A 642 24.59 -7.39 2.43
C LYS A 642 25.51 -8.26 1.58
N GLN A 643 26.30 -9.13 2.22
CA GLN A 643 27.24 -10.02 1.55
C GLN A 643 26.52 -11.08 0.70
N TYR A 644 25.39 -11.58 1.19
CA TYR A 644 24.60 -12.62 0.54
C TYR A 644 23.21 -12.09 0.20
N PRO A 645 23.04 -11.38 -0.92
CA PRO A 645 21.77 -10.76 -1.28
C PRO A 645 20.64 -11.78 -1.55
N THR A 646 20.99 -13.05 -1.81
CA THR A 646 20.05 -14.19 -1.97
C THR A 646 19.39 -14.61 -0.66
N ILE A 647 19.89 -14.17 0.49
CA ILE A 647 19.30 -14.54 1.78
C ILE A 647 18.10 -13.64 2.09
N VAL A 648 16.98 -14.23 2.48
CA VAL A 648 15.83 -13.53 3.04
C VAL A 648 15.62 -13.99 4.48
N ILE A 649 14.98 -13.17 5.29
CA ILE A 649 14.78 -13.48 6.71
C ILE A 649 13.33 -13.30 7.17
N GLU A 650 12.92 -14.14 8.11
CA GLU A 650 11.71 -13.95 8.92
C GLU A 650 12.11 -13.64 10.35
N LEU A 651 11.68 -12.48 10.88
CA LEU A 651 11.94 -12.06 12.26
C LEU A 651 10.75 -12.42 13.15
N GLN A 652 10.95 -13.36 14.06
CA GLN A 652 9.92 -13.87 14.95
C GLN A 652 10.04 -13.24 16.34
N GLY A 653 9.05 -12.47 16.77
CA GLY A 653 9.03 -11.83 18.09
C GLY A 653 8.45 -12.73 19.18
N HIS A 654 9.11 -12.73 20.34
CA HIS A 654 8.72 -13.50 21.53
C HIS A 654 8.76 -12.63 22.81
N THR A 655 8.01 -13.07 23.81
CA THR A 655 8.02 -12.51 25.17
C THR A 655 8.24 -13.60 26.22
N ASP A 656 8.46 -13.19 27.47
CA ASP A 656 8.31 -14.09 28.60
C ASP A 656 6.84 -14.23 29.01
N SER A 657 6.57 -15.13 29.96
CA SER A 657 5.24 -15.60 30.32
C SER A 657 4.51 -14.79 31.40
N ARG A 658 5.05 -13.61 31.79
CA ARG A 658 4.59 -12.89 32.99
C ARG A 658 3.46 -11.90 32.76
N ALA A 659 3.06 -11.67 31.52
CA ALA A 659 1.99 -10.73 31.16
C ALA A 659 0.85 -11.45 30.43
N SER A 660 -0.22 -10.73 30.09
CA SER A 660 -1.33 -11.35 29.36
C SER A 660 -0.95 -11.67 27.91
N ASP A 661 -1.51 -12.75 27.36
CA ASP A 661 -1.38 -13.15 25.96
C ASP A 661 -1.49 -11.98 24.96
N ALA A 662 -2.51 -11.13 25.13
CA ALA A 662 -2.76 -9.99 24.25
C ALA A 662 -1.65 -8.94 24.35
N TYR A 663 -1.19 -8.64 25.57
CA TYR A 663 -0.07 -7.73 25.81
C TYR A 663 1.22 -8.28 25.21
N ASN A 664 1.48 -9.55 25.46
CA ASN A 664 2.67 -10.26 25.01
C ASN A 664 2.73 -10.36 23.48
N MET A 665 1.60 -10.60 22.82
CA MET A 665 1.50 -10.60 21.35
C MET A 665 1.85 -9.24 20.75
N ASP A 666 1.41 -8.15 21.38
CA ASP A 666 1.71 -6.80 20.91
C ASP A 666 3.17 -6.40 21.18
N LEU A 667 3.70 -6.72 22.37
CA LEU A 667 5.10 -6.46 22.71
C LEU A 667 6.06 -7.23 21.79
N ALA A 668 5.81 -8.52 21.53
CA ALA A 668 6.57 -9.31 20.57
C ALA A 668 6.53 -8.72 19.15
N ARG A 669 5.37 -8.23 18.71
CA ARG A 669 5.21 -7.57 17.41
C ARG A 669 6.06 -6.30 17.33
N ARG A 670 6.06 -5.47 18.38
CA ARG A 670 6.89 -4.25 18.44
C ARG A 670 8.38 -4.57 18.38
N ARG A 671 8.83 -5.62 19.08
CA ARG A 671 10.23 -6.09 19.05
C ARG A 671 10.69 -6.52 17.66
N ALA A 672 9.93 -7.39 17.00
CA ALA A 672 10.24 -7.86 15.65
C ALA A 672 10.28 -6.71 14.64
N ARG A 673 9.33 -5.76 14.76
CA ARG A 673 9.32 -4.53 13.98
C ARG A 673 10.57 -3.68 14.22
N ASN A 674 10.98 -3.48 15.46
CA ASN A 674 12.14 -2.64 15.78
C ASN A 674 13.45 -3.27 15.25
N ALA A 675 13.60 -4.59 15.36
CA ALA A 675 14.72 -5.32 14.74
C ALA A 675 14.75 -5.15 13.21
N ARG A 676 13.60 -5.33 12.54
CA ARG A 676 13.49 -5.12 11.09
C ARG A 676 13.85 -3.69 10.70
N ASN A 677 13.29 -2.70 11.39
CA ASN A 677 13.53 -1.28 11.08
C ASN A 677 15.01 -0.92 11.26
N TYR A 678 15.69 -1.53 12.23
CA TYR A 678 17.14 -1.40 12.37
C TYR A 678 17.86 -1.92 11.12
N LEU A 679 17.51 -3.11 10.63
CA LEU A 679 18.10 -3.67 9.41
C LEU A 679 17.79 -2.83 8.15
N ILE A 680 16.60 -2.26 8.03
CA ILE A 680 16.26 -1.31 6.95
C ILE A 680 17.18 -0.09 6.99
N LYS A 681 17.41 0.49 8.18
CA LYS A 681 18.35 1.60 8.36
C LYS A 681 19.78 1.21 8.04
N GLN A 682 20.15 -0.06 8.23
CA GLN A 682 21.43 -0.61 7.80
C GLN A 682 21.50 -0.86 6.29
N GLY A 683 20.44 -0.60 5.51
CA GLY A 683 20.42 -0.74 4.06
C GLY A 683 19.87 -2.08 3.55
N ILE A 684 19.26 -2.90 4.42
CA ILE A 684 18.59 -4.13 3.97
C ILE A 684 17.22 -3.79 3.39
N ALA A 685 16.99 -4.23 2.15
CA ALA A 685 15.76 -3.96 1.43
C ALA A 685 14.53 -4.59 2.15
N PRO A 686 13.43 -3.86 2.37
CA PRO A 686 12.25 -4.35 3.09
C PRO A 686 11.66 -5.65 2.53
N GLU A 687 11.70 -5.84 1.22
CA GLU A 687 11.19 -7.02 0.52
C GLU A 687 11.93 -8.32 0.87
N ARG A 688 13.12 -8.22 1.47
CA ARG A 688 13.93 -9.36 1.95
C ARG A 688 13.58 -9.81 3.37
N MET A 689 12.63 -9.13 4.03
CA MET A 689 12.32 -9.35 5.44
C MET A 689 10.81 -9.51 5.66
N THR A 690 10.40 -10.54 6.39
CA THR A 690 9.05 -10.68 6.97
C THR A 690 9.13 -10.61 8.49
N ILE A 691 8.02 -10.30 9.16
CA ILE A 691 7.95 -10.39 10.62
C ILE A 691 6.77 -11.24 11.08
N ARG A 692 6.95 -11.97 12.18
CA ARG A 692 5.90 -12.69 12.89
C ARG A 692 5.95 -12.40 14.38
N SER A 693 4.82 -12.57 15.05
CA SER A 693 4.72 -12.42 16.50
C SER A 693 4.10 -13.68 17.09
N PHE A 694 4.72 -14.20 18.14
CA PHE A 694 4.22 -15.36 18.90
C PHE A 694 3.87 -15.01 20.34
N GLY A 695 4.26 -13.83 20.84
CA GLY A 695 4.12 -13.49 22.25
C GLY A 695 4.77 -14.55 23.14
N GLU A 696 4.02 -15.05 24.12
CA GLU A 696 4.48 -16.10 25.04
C GLU A 696 4.20 -17.53 24.55
N ARG A 697 3.56 -17.71 23.38
CA ARG A 697 3.12 -19.03 22.89
C ARG A 697 4.27 -19.97 22.46
N LYS A 698 5.47 -19.42 22.31
CA LYS A 698 6.69 -20.12 21.84
C LYS A 698 7.88 -19.71 22.70
N LEU A 699 7.84 -20.06 23.99
CA LEU A 699 8.96 -19.83 24.92
C LEU A 699 10.18 -20.70 24.52
N LYS A 700 11.39 -20.14 24.64
CA LYS A 700 12.65 -20.88 24.48
C LYS A 700 12.94 -21.74 25.72
N THR A 701 12.60 -21.21 26.90
CA THR A 701 12.86 -21.81 28.20
C THR A 701 11.61 -21.75 29.07
N PRO A 702 11.49 -22.59 30.12
CA PRO A 702 10.31 -22.61 30.99
C PRO A 702 10.00 -21.28 31.69
N GLY A 703 10.99 -20.41 31.89
CA GLY A 703 10.79 -19.10 32.54
C GLY A 703 10.73 -19.20 34.07
N ARG A 704 11.60 -20.01 34.67
CA ARG A 704 11.65 -20.25 36.13
C ARG A 704 12.44 -19.19 36.89
N ASP A 705 13.37 -18.52 36.21
CA ASP A 705 14.20 -17.48 36.79
C ASP A 705 14.42 -16.31 35.82
N ARG A 706 15.14 -15.29 36.28
CA ARG A 706 15.38 -14.07 35.49
C ARG A 706 16.25 -14.31 34.26
N LEU A 707 17.12 -15.33 34.28
CA LEU A 707 17.96 -15.69 33.15
C LEU A 707 17.10 -16.38 32.06
N GLU A 708 16.26 -17.33 32.46
CA GLU A 708 15.29 -17.97 31.56
C GLU A 708 14.29 -16.96 30.96
N HIS A 709 13.78 -16.04 31.77
CA HIS A 709 12.94 -14.95 31.24
C HIS A 709 13.70 -14.07 30.24
N ALA A 710 14.98 -13.77 30.47
CA ALA A 710 15.79 -13.00 29.52
C ALA A 710 15.96 -13.71 28.17
N ARG A 711 16.19 -15.03 28.19
CA ARG A 711 16.25 -15.86 26.97
C ARG A 711 14.93 -15.90 26.20
N ASN A 712 13.80 -15.84 26.91
CA ASN A 712 12.48 -15.81 26.28
C ASN A 712 12.17 -14.46 25.59
N ARG A 713 12.67 -13.35 26.13
CA ARG A 713 12.49 -12.02 25.57
C ARG A 713 13.42 -11.78 24.38
N ARG A 714 13.05 -12.32 23.23
CA ARG A 714 13.88 -12.28 22.03
C ARG A 714 13.11 -11.99 20.75
N VAL A 715 13.85 -11.62 19.71
CA VAL A 715 13.49 -11.83 18.31
C VAL A 715 14.43 -12.89 17.75
N GLU A 716 13.86 -13.89 17.09
CA GLU A 716 14.62 -14.94 16.41
C GLU A 716 14.60 -14.69 14.90
N ALA A 717 15.77 -14.60 14.29
CA ALA A 717 15.94 -14.43 12.84
C ALA A 717 16.03 -15.82 12.18
N ILE A 718 15.05 -16.14 11.37
CA ILE A 718 15.03 -17.35 10.54
C ILE A 718 15.52 -16.98 9.16
N PHE A 719 16.60 -17.62 8.72
CA PHE A 719 17.23 -17.33 7.44
C PHE A 719 16.81 -18.35 6.38
N PHE A 720 16.56 -17.86 5.18
CA PHE A 720 16.30 -18.67 4.00
C PHE A 720 17.25 -18.16 2.92
N ASP A 721 18.27 -18.92 2.53
CA ASP A 721 18.92 -18.63 1.24
C ASP A 721 17.91 -19.01 0.18
N THR A 722 17.63 -18.09 -0.75
CA THR A 722 16.68 -18.41 -1.79
C THR A 722 17.14 -19.72 -2.42
N ARG A 723 18.38 -19.85 -2.92
CA ARG A 723 18.89 -21.01 -3.71
C ARG A 723 18.87 -22.36 -2.98
N GLY A 724 18.45 -22.41 -1.72
CA GLY A 724 18.38 -23.65 -0.93
C GLY A 724 19.72 -24.05 -0.31
N ILE A 725 20.63 -23.08 -0.09
CA ILE A 725 21.90 -23.33 0.59
C ILE A 725 21.68 -23.36 2.11
N ASP A 726 22.25 -24.38 2.77
CA ASP A 726 22.20 -24.52 4.24
C ASP A 726 22.98 -23.39 4.94
N ILE A 727 22.32 -22.69 5.85
CA ILE A 727 22.91 -21.61 6.66
C ILE A 727 23.18 -22.13 8.08
N ILE A 728 24.40 -21.97 8.58
CA ILE A 728 24.75 -22.39 9.94
C ILE A 728 24.41 -21.26 10.91
N LEU A 729 23.36 -21.51 11.68
CA LEU A 729 22.88 -20.60 12.69
C LEU A 729 23.74 -20.68 13.95
N GLU A 730 24.23 -19.54 14.43
CA GLU A 730 24.90 -19.47 15.72
C GLU A 730 23.88 -19.03 16.77
N GLU A 731 23.78 -19.80 17.86
CA GLU A 731 23.09 -19.35 19.06
C GLU A 731 24.05 -18.55 19.93
N GLN A 732 23.65 -17.34 20.26
CA GLN A 732 24.49 -16.39 20.96
C GLN A 732 23.68 -15.67 22.06
N GLU A 733 24.32 -15.36 23.19
CA GLU A 733 23.68 -14.73 24.37
C GLU A 733 24.45 -13.48 24.87
N GLN A 734 25.37 -12.92 24.07
CA GLN A 734 26.20 -11.79 24.48
C GLN A 734 25.40 -10.49 24.67
N ASP A 735 24.22 -10.38 24.04
CA ASP A 735 23.31 -9.24 24.17
C ASP A 735 22.19 -9.48 25.20
N LEU A 736 22.29 -10.54 26.00
CA LEU A 736 21.27 -10.92 26.97
C LEU A 736 21.11 -9.87 28.09
N GLN A 737 19.90 -9.33 28.23
CA GLN A 737 19.57 -8.27 29.20
C GLN A 737 18.87 -8.85 30.44
N ILE A 738 19.64 -9.18 31.48
CA ILE A 738 19.14 -9.75 32.74
C ILE A 738 18.70 -8.63 33.71
N GLU A 739 17.55 -8.82 34.35
CA GLU A 739 17.03 -7.91 35.38
C GLU A 739 17.97 -7.82 36.59
N ARG A 740 18.25 -6.60 37.06
CA ARG A 740 19.02 -6.38 38.30
C ARG A 740 18.28 -6.99 39.51
N LYS A 741 19.02 -7.48 40.52
CA LYS A 741 18.41 -7.80 41.82
C LYS A 741 17.94 -6.48 42.42
N LYS A 742 16.67 -6.41 42.82
CA LYS A 742 16.19 -5.33 43.67
C LYS A 742 16.86 -5.40 45.02
#